data_AF-A0A936GXK8-F1
#
_entry.id   AF-A0A936GXK8-F1
#
_cell.length_a   1.000
_cell.length_b   1.000
_cell.length_c   1.000
_cell.angle_alpha   90.00
_cell.angle_beta   90.00
_cell.angle_gamma   90.00
#
_symmetry.space_group_name_H-M   'P 1'
#
loop_
_entity.id
_entity.type
_entity.pdbx_description
1 polymer ?
#
loop_
_entity_poly.entity_id
_entity_poly.type
_entity_poly.pdbx_seq_one_letter_code
_entity_poly.pdbx_strand_id
1 'polypeptide(L)'
;MRYVALTLLYWMMIYSARAQSYIRFENENNLRWADSVLNTLTLEEKVGQLLMPRGNMSGKPHDVEKLKMWVRDYKIGGIVFFAAPPSVQARVTNEVQAISKVPLFIGEDFEWGLAMRLDSTDRFPYAMALGAMQENVELIEAMGSQVGKQCRRMGVHINYAPVVDVNNNIDNPVINFRSYGSDKEDVARKGMAYVKGLQSQHVIATAKHFPGHGDTRVDSHKDLPVIAHDSAHLHEVELYPFKKLIDAGVAGIMTAHLDVPVLAKQEGIAATFSKAIVTDLLRSQLNFKGLTFTDAMDMKGAIKNFGPGEAMVQAFLAGNDILETFEDVPIAVSSLVNAVKEGRISDSLLTERVRKILIAKAWVGLNQYTPIVLEGLVVDLNSAGSPMLNRQLAEATVTLAKNENQLLPIRDLTLKMAIVSLDGKQGNAFQNLCGKYTRLDFFNYVSTDSDTVLLALLDTLSSYDQVIVAAHLKEIRPSAKYSLTATNIKAISQMSLLPKAVLCLFGNVYAVNKLSDLQNYKAIILAYQQWKYTEETAAQIIFGGLPSRGRLPVTLNDSMIEDQGVMLSEGNRLSYGLPAQVGFDDQLEKRIDSIVIAGLQNQAYPGAVVQVVRHGKTVLHKAYGNKNQQFHCSFTGKNYEEGTKTDAMDYFGNEKQKESLDGSTTSDENAVSLDDYYDLASVTKVAATSLAIMQLMSEGKLRLDQSLGELVPSLKGSNKADLKMRDLLTHRAGLKAWIPFWHYAVDSLATVKKAVTSQPLLLEKISYTEKNHSFYGSGLAKK
;
A
#
# COMPACT_ATOMS: atom_id res chain seq x y z
N MET A 1 -2.69 -30.11 -49.87
CA MET A 1 -3.97 -30.00 -49.14
C MET A 1 -4.12 -30.95 -47.95
N ARG A 2 -3.73 -32.24 -48.04
CA ARG A 2 -3.79 -33.17 -46.89
C ARG A 2 -2.93 -32.77 -45.67
N TYR A 3 -1.75 -32.18 -45.89
CA TYR A 3 -0.89 -31.74 -44.78
C TYR A 3 -1.38 -30.46 -44.09
N VAL A 4 -2.04 -29.55 -44.82
CA VAL A 4 -2.61 -28.30 -44.26
C VAL A 4 -3.85 -28.60 -43.42
N ALA A 5 -4.67 -29.58 -43.83
CA ALA A 5 -5.83 -30.05 -43.07
C ALA A 5 -5.43 -30.74 -41.75
N LEU A 6 -4.34 -31.51 -41.73
CA LEU A 6 -3.82 -32.17 -40.53
C LEU A 6 -3.21 -31.18 -39.53
N THR A 7 -2.54 -30.11 -39.98
CA THR A 7 -2.06 -29.02 -39.10
C THR A 7 -3.20 -28.16 -38.55
N LEU A 8 -4.28 -27.92 -39.32
CA LEU A 8 -5.46 -27.22 -38.85
C LEU A 8 -6.28 -28.05 -37.84
N LEU A 9 -6.36 -29.37 -38.02
CA LEU A 9 -6.95 -30.28 -37.03
C LEU A 9 -6.10 -30.39 -35.76
N TYR A 10 -4.77 -30.34 -35.86
CA TYR A 10 -3.89 -30.32 -34.69
C TYR A 10 -3.97 -28.98 -33.92
N TRP A 11 -4.13 -27.85 -34.63
CA TRP A 11 -4.39 -26.55 -33.99
C TRP A 11 -5.82 -26.43 -33.44
N MET A 12 -6.84 -27.03 -34.06
CA MET A 12 -8.20 -27.08 -33.53
C MET A 12 -8.32 -28.00 -32.29
N MET A 13 -7.50 -29.05 -32.17
CA MET A 13 -7.42 -29.87 -30.95
C MET A 13 -6.66 -29.18 -29.80
N ILE A 14 -5.83 -28.16 -30.06
CA ILE A 14 -5.19 -27.36 -29.01
C ILE A 14 -6.14 -26.25 -28.49
N TYR A 15 -7.20 -25.92 -29.25
CA TYR A 15 -8.18 -24.90 -28.89
C TYR A 15 -9.51 -25.43 -28.35
N SER A 16 -9.67 -26.76 -28.23
CA SER A 16 -10.87 -27.38 -27.66
C SER A 16 -10.49 -28.16 -26.39
N ALA A 17 -11.07 -27.73 -25.27
CA ALA A 17 -10.85 -28.20 -23.88
C ALA A 17 -9.66 -27.57 -23.13
N ARG A 18 -9.87 -26.37 -22.58
CA ARG A 18 -9.25 -25.98 -21.30
C ARG A 18 -10.33 -25.87 -20.22
N ALA A 19 -11.07 -26.96 -20.03
CA ALA A 19 -11.80 -27.17 -18.79
C ALA A 19 -10.81 -27.67 -17.74
N GLN A 20 -11.05 -27.37 -16.46
CA GLN A 20 -10.23 -27.87 -15.35
C GLN A 20 -10.12 -29.41 -15.43
N SER A 21 -8.94 -29.92 -15.80
CA SER A 21 -8.74 -31.34 -16.10
C SER A 21 -8.57 -32.20 -14.84
N TYR A 22 -8.32 -31.58 -13.68
CA TYR A 22 -8.21 -32.23 -12.38
C TYR A 22 -8.56 -31.26 -11.23
N ILE A 23 -9.02 -31.79 -10.10
CA ILE A 23 -9.19 -30.99 -8.88
C ILE A 23 -7.80 -30.53 -8.45
N ARG A 24 -7.57 -29.21 -8.39
CA ARG A 24 -6.25 -28.63 -8.03
C ARG A 24 -5.66 -29.17 -6.72
N PHE A 25 -6.53 -29.65 -5.83
CA PHE A 25 -6.19 -30.17 -4.52
C PHE A 25 -5.69 -31.62 -4.54
N GLU A 26 -5.89 -32.36 -5.63
CA GLU A 26 -5.63 -33.79 -5.67
C GLU A 26 -4.16 -34.12 -5.93
N ASN A 27 -3.55 -34.76 -4.94
CA ASN A 27 -2.35 -35.56 -5.09
C ASN A 27 -2.50 -36.80 -4.19
N GLU A 28 -1.68 -37.85 -4.42
CA GLU A 28 -1.81 -39.12 -3.71
C GLU A 28 -1.76 -38.98 -2.18
N ASN A 29 -0.93 -38.08 -1.66
CA ASN A 29 -0.80 -37.86 -0.22
C ASN A 29 -2.07 -37.22 0.38
N ASN A 30 -2.64 -36.24 -0.31
CA ASN A 30 -3.87 -35.57 0.11
C ASN A 30 -5.06 -36.53 0.09
N LEU A 31 -5.16 -37.37 -0.96
CA LEU A 31 -6.19 -38.39 -1.08
C LEU A 31 -6.09 -39.41 0.06
N ARG A 32 -4.90 -39.96 0.31
CA ARG A 32 -4.67 -40.94 1.39
C ARG A 32 -5.02 -40.40 2.76
N TRP A 33 -4.60 -39.16 3.06
CA TRP A 33 -4.95 -38.52 4.34
C TRP A 33 -6.46 -38.32 4.46
N ALA A 34 -7.10 -37.77 3.42
CA ALA A 34 -8.53 -37.52 3.42
C ALA A 34 -9.34 -38.81 3.62
N ASP A 35 -8.99 -39.89 2.91
CA ASP A 35 -9.66 -41.20 3.05
C ASP A 35 -9.44 -41.79 4.45
N SER A 36 -8.23 -41.65 5.01
CA SER A 36 -7.94 -42.12 6.37
C SER A 36 -8.79 -41.41 7.43
N VAL A 37 -8.99 -40.09 7.28
CA VAL A 37 -9.82 -39.31 8.20
C VAL A 37 -11.29 -39.64 7.99
N LEU A 38 -11.76 -39.65 6.74
CA LEU A 38 -13.15 -39.90 6.37
C LEU A 38 -13.69 -41.21 6.95
N ASN A 39 -12.87 -42.28 6.92
CA ASN A 39 -13.23 -43.59 7.44
C ASN A 39 -13.43 -43.63 8.97
N THR A 40 -13.04 -42.57 9.69
CA THR A 40 -13.21 -42.46 11.15
C THR A 40 -14.39 -41.59 11.59
N LEU A 41 -15.10 -40.97 10.64
CA LEU A 41 -16.15 -40.00 10.94
C LEU A 41 -17.53 -40.67 11.08
N THR A 42 -18.25 -40.33 12.15
CA THR A 42 -19.69 -40.64 12.24
C THR A 42 -20.51 -39.75 11.29
N LEU A 43 -21.81 -40.04 11.14
CA LEU A 43 -22.71 -39.21 10.34
C LEU A 43 -22.71 -37.75 10.81
N GLU A 44 -22.83 -37.53 12.12
CA GLU A 44 -22.82 -36.20 12.74
C GLU A 44 -21.49 -35.48 12.48
N GLU A 45 -20.37 -36.20 12.57
CA GLU A 45 -19.04 -35.62 12.30
C GLU A 45 -18.85 -35.28 10.80
N LYS A 46 -19.35 -36.12 9.89
CA LYS A 46 -19.41 -35.81 8.45
C LYS A 46 -20.21 -34.53 8.19
N VAL A 47 -21.39 -34.40 8.80
CA VAL A 47 -22.21 -33.18 8.72
C VAL A 47 -21.46 -31.98 9.29
N GLY A 48 -20.78 -32.14 10.42
CA GLY A 48 -19.95 -31.10 11.03
C GLY A 48 -18.93 -30.52 10.05
N GLN A 49 -18.30 -31.36 9.22
CA GLN A 49 -17.30 -30.90 8.24
C GLN A 49 -17.83 -29.97 7.14
N LEU A 50 -19.16 -29.90 6.93
CA LEU A 50 -19.78 -28.98 5.98
C LEU A 50 -19.89 -27.55 6.53
N LEU A 51 -19.72 -27.38 7.85
CA LEU A 51 -20.15 -26.18 8.56
C LEU A 51 -18.98 -25.26 8.93
N MET A 52 -19.13 -23.98 8.58
CA MET A 52 -18.23 -22.90 8.98
C MET A 52 -19.02 -21.74 9.63
N PRO A 53 -19.39 -21.83 10.92
CA PRO A 53 -20.13 -20.77 11.60
C PRO A 53 -19.31 -19.49 11.78
N ARG A 54 -20.02 -18.41 12.09
CA ARG A 54 -19.43 -17.11 12.44
C ARG A 54 -18.69 -17.21 13.78
N GLY A 55 -17.38 -16.91 13.76
CA GLY A 55 -16.50 -16.98 14.92
C GLY A 55 -16.64 -15.83 15.91
N ASN A 56 -16.96 -14.63 15.42
CA ASN A 56 -17.10 -13.42 16.25
C ASN A 56 -18.01 -12.36 15.60
N MET A 57 -18.39 -11.39 16.42
CA MET A 57 -19.06 -10.16 15.99
C MET A 57 -18.06 -9.02 16.05
N SER A 58 -17.93 -8.27 14.95
CA SER A 58 -17.05 -7.10 14.89
C SER A 58 -17.32 -6.14 16.05
N GLY A 59 -16.25 -5.71 16.74
CA GLY A 59 -16.34 -4.82 17.90
C GLY A 59 -16.80 -5.49 19.20
N LYS A 60 -16.99 -6.81 19.24
CA LYS A 60 -17.27 -7.57 20.46
C LYS A 60 -16.14 -8.55 20.78
N PRO A 61 -15.92 -8.88 22.07
CA PRO A 61 -15.03 -9.97 22.46
C PRO A 61 -15.44 -11.30 21.83
N HIS A 62 -14.47 -12.21 21.68
CA HIS A 62 -14.73 -13.55 21.19
C HIS A 62 -15.39 -14.39 22.29
N ASP A 63 -16.46 -15.11 21.96
CA ASP A 63 -17.05 -16.12 22.84
C ASP A 63 -16.31 -17.45 22.67
N VAL A 64 -15.12 -17.53 23.27
CA VAL A 64 -14.20 -18.65 23.07
C VAL A 64 -14.79 -19.98 23.55
N GLU A 65 -15.58 -19.97 24.63
CA GLU A 65 -16.21 -21.20 25.14
C GLU A 65 -17.30 -21.72 24.21
N LYS A 66 -18.09 -20.83 23.58
CA LYS A 66 -19.03 -21.22 22.53
C LYS A 66 -18.31 -21.84 21.32
N LEU A 67 -17.18 -21.26 20.89
CA LEU A 67 -16.37 -21.83 19.81
C LEU A 67 -15.82 -23.21 20.18
N LYS A 68 -15.29 -23.37 21.41
CA LYS A 68 -14.79 -24.65 21.90
C LYS A 68 -15.90 -25.69 21.99
N MET A 69 -17.10 -25.31 22.44
CA MET A 69 -18.28 -26.17 22.44
C MET A 69 -18.62 -26.63 21.01
N TRP A 70 -18.65 -25.74 20.03
CA TRP A 70 -18.92 -26.13 18.64
C TRP A 70 -17.89 -27.11 18.07
N VAL A 71 -16.60 -26.88 18.35
CA VAL A 71 -15.53 -27.77 17.91
C VAL A 71 -15.59 -29.12 18.59
N ARG A 72 -15.83 -29.15 19.91
CA ARG A 72 -15.88 -30.39 20.69
C ARG A 72 -17.15 -31.19 20.43
N ASP A 73 -18.30 -30.56 20.37
CA ASP A 73 -19.59 -31.27 20.44
C ASP A 73 -20.18 -31.50 19.05
N TYR A 74 -19.87 -30.63 18.08
CA TYR A 74 -20.43 -30.68 16.71
C TYR A 74 -19.38 -30.96 15.62
N LYS A 75 -18.09 -31.03 15.98
CA LYS A 75 -16.96 -31.29 15.07
C LYS A 75 -17.01 -30.46 13.78
N ILE A 76 -17.28 -29.16 13.93
CA ILE A 76 -17.41 -28.23 12.81
C ILE A 76 -16.19 -28.28 11.86
N GLY A 77 -16.41 -27.99 10.58
CA GLY A 77 -15.40 -28.07 9.53
C GLY A 77 -14.43 -26.90 9.57
N GLY A 78 -14.87 -25.74 10.03
CA GLY A 78 -14.06 -24.53 10.15
C GLY A 78 -14.78 -23.40 10.87
N ILE A 79 -14.16 -22.22 10.88
CA ILE A 79 -14.71 -21.00 11.48
C ILE A 79 -14.47 -19.83 10.51
N VAL A 80 -15.45 -18.93 10.41
CA VAL A 80 -15.32 -17.66 9.69
C VAL A 80 -15.08 -16.53 10.69
N PHE A 81 -13.92 -15.89 10.65
CA PHE A 81 -13.64 -14.74 11.53
C PHE A 81 -14.00 -13.41 10.87
N PHE A 82 -14.26 -12.43 11.73
CA PHE A 82 -14.56 -11.03 11.42
C PHE A 82 -13.65 -10.13 12.23
N ALA A 83 -13.93 -8.82 12.23
CA ALA A 83 -12.97 -7.84 12.70
C ALA A 83 -12.45 -8.09 14.12
N ALA A 84 -11.12 -8.14 14.25
CA ALA A 84 -10.40 -8.48 15.46
C ALA A 84 -8.94 -7.99 15.42
N PRO A 85 -8.27 -7.84 16.58
CA PRO A 85 -6.81 -7.73 16.61
C PRO A 85 -6.17 -9.08 16.19
N PRO A 86 -5.11 -9.08 15.35
CA PRO A 86 -4.50 -10.31 14.85
C PRO A 86 -3.97 -11.22 15.97
N SER A 87 -3.38 -10.64 17.02
CA SER A 87 -2.87 -11.42 18.17
C SER A 87 -3.98 -12.11 18.97
N VAL A 88 -5.18 -11.51 19.03
CA VAL A 88 -6.34 -12.10 19.71
C VAL A 88 -6.86 -13.28 18.91
N GLN A 89 -7.10 -13.08 17.61
CA GLN A 89 -7.57 -14.17 16.75
C GLN A 89 -6.59 -15.34 16.70
N ALA A 90 -5.27 -15.09 16.66
CA ALA A 90 -4.27 -16.15 16.61
C ALA A 90 -4.33 -17.05 17.84
N ARG A 91 -4.52 -16.44 19.02
CA ARG A 91 -4.69 -17.17 20.29
C ARG A 91 -5.94 -18.03 20.27
N VAL A 92 -7.08 -17.44 19.90
CA VAL A 92 -8.35 -18.17 19.81
C VAL A 92 -8.25 -19.32 18.81
N THR A 93 -7.63 -19.08 17.64
CA THR A 93 -7.37 -20.09 16.61
C THR A 93 -6.55 -21.25 17.16
N ASN A 94 -5.46 -20.98 17.88
CA ASN A 94 -4.65 -22.02 18.52
C ASN A 94 -5.46 -22.83 19.55
N GLU A 95 -6.28 -22.17 20.37
CA GLU A 95 -7.11 -22.84 21.38
C GLU A 95 -8.13 -23.80 20.75
N VAL A 96 -8.82 -23.37 19.69
CA VAL A 96 -9.84 -24.19 19.03
C VAL A 96 -9.23 -25.29 18.16
N GLN A 97 -8.09 -25.03 17.51
CA GLN A 97 -7.38 -26.06 16.75
C GLN A 97 -6.83 -27.17 17.66
N ALA A 98 -6.33 -26.82 18.85
CA ALA A 98 -5.75 -27.78 19.81
C ALA A 98 -6.74 -28.86 20.30
N ILE A 99 -8.04 -28.56 20.27
CA ILE A 99 -9.10 -29.50 20.70
C ILE A 99 -9.85 -30.14 19.53
N SER A 100 -9.52 -29.78 18.29
CA SER A 100 -10.24 -30.28 17.12
C SER A 100 -9.81 -31.69 16.75
N LYS A 101 -10.77 -32.59 16.53
CA LYS A 101 -10.51 -33.96 16.03
C LYS A 101 -9.99 -33.94 14.59
N VAL A 102 -10.60 -33.11 13.75
CA VAL A 102 -10.17 -32.85 12.38
C VAL A 102 -9.78 -31.37 12.30
N PRO A 103 -8.55 -31.02 11.90
CA PRO A 103 -8.12 -29.63 11.90
C PRO A 103 -9.08 -28.72 11.12
N LEU A 104 -9.33 -27.54 11.68
CA LEU A 104 -10.36 -26.60 11.22
C LEU A 104 -9.86 -25.78 10.04
N PHE A 105 -10.73 -25.53 9.08
CA PHE A 105 -10.54 -24.39 8.18
C PHE A 105 -10.72 -23.08 8.95
N ILE A 106 -9.98 -22.06 8.53
CA ILE A 106 -10.16 -20.68 8.98
C ILE A 106 -10.35 -19.85 7.70
N GLY A 107 -11.51 -19.20 7.59
CA GLY A 107 -11.89 -18.40 6.43
C GLY A 107 -12.19 -16.95 6.80
N GLU A 108 -11.77 -16.01 5.96
CA GLU A 108 -12.02 -14.57 6.14
C GLU A 108 -12.08 -13.83 4.80
N ASP A 109 -12.73 -12.67 4.79
CA ASP A 109 -12.63 -11.73 3.67
C ASP A 109 -11.38 -10.86 3.79
N PHE A 110 -10.41 -11.06 2.91
CA PHE A 110 -9.24 -10.19 2.76
C PHE A 110 -9.14 -9.67 1.32
N GLU A 111 -10.17 -8.96 0.87
CA GLU A 111 -10.26 -8.40 -0.49
C GLU A 111 -9.15 -7.40 -0.78
N TRP A 112 -8.81 -6.53 0.18
CA TRP A 112 -7.69 -5.58 0.12
C TRP A 112 -6.59 -5.90 1.14
N GLY A 113 -6.40 -7.20 1.40
CA GLY A 113 -5.50 -7.74 2.41
C GLY A 113 -6.12 -7.84 3.81
N LEU A 114 -5.29 -8.24 4.78
CA LEU A 114 -5.72 -8.53 6.15
C LEU A 114 -6.43 -7.35 6.82
N ALA A 115 -6.05 -6.12 6.47
CA ALA A 115 -6.62 -4.89 7.00
C ALA A 115 -8.14 -4.73 6.75
N MET A 116 -8.76 -5.61 5.95
CA MET A 116 -10.22 -5.70 5.84
C MET A 116 -10.88 -6.15 7.14
N ARG A 117 -10.26 -7.07 7.90
CA ARG A 117 -10.79 -7.60 9.17
C ARG A 117 -9.82 -7.40 10.32
N LEU A 118 -8.52 -7.57 10.08
CA LEU A 118 -7.51 -7.52 11.12
C LEU A 118 -6.93 -6.13 11.26
N ASP A 119 -7.11 -5.52 12.42
CA ASP A 119 -6.47 -4.24 12.70
C ASP A 119 -4.93 -4.37 12.67
N SER A 120 -4.24 -3.24 12.60
CA SER A 120 -2.77 -3.19 12.72
C SER A 120 -2.02 -4.02 11.68
N THR A 121 -2.61 -4.26 10.51
CA THR A 121 -2.00 -4.97 9.38
C THR A 121 -1.94 -4.08 8.13
N ASP A 122 -1.05 -4.43 7.21
CA ASP A 122 -0.89 -3.72 5.95
C ASP A 122 -2.19 -3.73 5.15
N ARG A 123 -2.53 -2.56 4.62
CA ARG A 123 -3.66 -2.36 3.73
C ARG A 123 -3.18 -2.20 2.30
N PHE A 124 -3.85 -2.88 1.37
CA PHE A 124 -3.65 -2.76 -0.07
C PHE A 124 -4.77 -1.92 -0.72
N PRO A 125 -4.63 -1.52 -2.00
CA PRO A 125 -5.67 -0.80 -2.71
C PRO A 125 -6.96 -1.61 -2.86
N TYR A 126 -8.09 -0.90 -2.98
CA TYR A 126 -9.35 -1.50 -3.37
C TYR A 126 -9.31 -1.96 -4.83
N ALA A 127 -10.11 -2.96 -5.18
CA ALA A 127 -10.18 -3.51 -6.53
C ALA A 127 -10.49 -2.43 -7.59
N MET A 128 -11.35 -1.45 -7.29
CA MET A 128 -11.66 -0.36 -8.22
C MET A 128 -10.45 0.51 -8.54
N ALA A 129 -9.57 0.73 -7.56
CA ALA A 129 -8.30 1.41 -7.83
C ALA A 129 -7.42 0.55 -8.73
N LEU A 130 -7.27 -0.75 -8.41
CA LEU A 130 -6.53 -1.71 -9.23
C LEU A 130 -7.10 -1.84 -10.65
N GLY A 131 -8.40 -1.63 -10.80
CA GLY A 131 -9.11 -1.53 -12.06
C GLY A 131 -8.53 -0.49 -13.00
N ALA A 132 -8.05 0.62 -12.48
CA ALA A 132 -7.50 1.69 -13.31
C ALA A 132 -6.17 1.33 -14.00
N MET A 133 -5.49 0.30 -13.50
CA MET A 133 -4.20 -0.16 -13.99
C MET A 133 -4.30 -0.81 -15.37
N GLN A 134 -3.53 -0.31 -16.34
CA GLN A 134 -3.49 -0.88 -17.69
C GLN A 134 -2.46 -2.01 -17.80
N GLU A 135 -1.21 -1.68 -17.46
CA GLU A 135 -0.03 -2.55 -17.52
C GLU A 135 0.39 -3.03 -16.12
N ASN A 136 1.34 -3.97 -16.02
CA ASN A 136 1.89 -4.48 -14.75
C ASN A 136 0.88 -5.25 -13.88
N VAL A 137 0.03 -6.07 -14.50
CA VAL A 137 -0.91 -6.94 -13.77
C VAL A 137 -0.21 -7.90 -12.81
N GLU A 138 1.07 -8.16 -13.04
CA GLU A 138 1.97 -8.92 -12.17
C GLU A 138 2.10 -8.29 -10.78
N LEU A 139 1.84 -6.98 -10.62
CA LEU A 139 1.76 -6.32 -9.31
C LEU A 139 0.54 -6.81 -8.51
N ILE A 140 -0.58 -7.13 -9.16
CA ILE A 140 -1.77 -7.71 -8.52
C ILE A 140 -1.48 -9.17 -8.12
N GLU A 141 -0.73 -9.91 -8.93
CA GLU A 141 -0.24 -11.24 -8.55
C GLU A 141 0.71 -11.16 -7.35
N ALA A 142 1.63 -10.20 -7.33
CA ALA A 142 2.52 -9.96 -6.20
C ALA A 142 1.74 -9.57 -4.94
N MET A 143 0.68 -8.77 -5.07
CA MET A 143 -0.24 -8.45 -3.98
C MET A 143 -0.94 -9.70 -3.46
N GLY A 144 -1.49 -10.53 -4.34
CA GLY A 144 -2.10 -11.80 -3.94
C GLY A 144 -1.11 -12.73 -3.23
N SER A 145 0.14 -12.79 -3.69
CA SER A 145 1.20 -13.57 -3.04
C SER A 145 1.53 -13.02 -1.65
N GLN A 146 1.62 -11.71 -1.50
CA GLN A 146 1.89 -11.08 -0.21
C GLN A 146 0.75 -11.31 0.80
N VAL A 147 -0.51 -11.12 0.37
CA VAL A 147 -1.69 -11.45 1.18
C VAL A 147 -1.70 -12.94 1.52
N GLY A 148 -1.35 -13.82 0.58
CA GLY A 148 -1.24 -15.25 0.82
C GLY A 148 -0.24 -15.59 1.93
N LYS A 149 0.95 -14.96 1.93
CA LYS A 149 1.95 -15.14 3.01
C LYS A 149 1.42 -14.69 4.36
N GLN A 150 0.71 -13.56 4.39
CA GLN A 150 0.08 -13.04 5.60
C GLN A 150 -1.01 -14.00 6.12
N CYS A 151 -1.86 -14.53 5.24
CA CYS A 151 -2.85 -15.57 5.60
C CYS A 151 -2.17 -16.79 6.22
N ARG A 152 -1.11 -17.31 5.60
CA ARG A 152 -0.34 -18.45 6.12
C ARG A 152 0.25 -18.17 7.49
N ARG A 153 0.83 -16.98 7.70
CA ARG A 153 1.38 -16.55 8.98
C ARG A 153 0.33 -16.48 10.09
N MET A 154 -0.90 -16.17 9.71
CA MET A 154 -2.08 -16.01 10.58
C MET A 154 -2.89 -17.31 10.75
N GLY A 155 -2.51 -18.41 10.08
CA GLY A 155 -3.26 -19.67 10.11
C GLY A 155 -4.61 -19.59 9.38
N VAL A 156 -4.74 -18.68 8.40
CA VAL A 156 -5.93 -18.53 7.54
C VAL A 156 -5.73 -19.34 6.26
N HIS A 157 -6.76 -20.12 5.90
CA HIS A 157 -6.71 -21.12 4.84
C HIS A 157 -7.53 -20.74 3.62
N ILE A 158 -8.62 -19.98 3.84
CA ILE A 158 -9.55 -19.55 2.80
C ILE A 158 -9.61 -18.03 2.84
N ASN A 159 -9.35 -17.40 1.71
CA ASN A 159 -9.62 -15.99 1.51
C ASN A 159 -10.84 -15.85 0.59
N TYR A 160 -11.90 -15.24 1.08
CA TYR A 160 -13.11 -14.94 0.30
C TYR A 160 -12.88 -13.75 -0.64
N ALA A 161 -11.93 -13.93 -1.56
CA ALA A 161 -11.54 -12.97 -2.57
C ALA A 161 -10.90 -13.71 -3.77
N PRO A 162 -10.94 -13.14 -4.99
CA PRO A 162 -11.41 -11.80 -5.32
C PRO A 162 -12.92 -11.72 -5.60
N VAL A 163 -13.45 -10.50 -5.49
CA VAL A 163 -14.72 -10.12 -6.12
C VAL A 163 -14.46 -9.98 -7.62
N VAL A 164 -15.23 -10.69 -8.44
CA VAL A 164 -15.13 -10.68 -9.92
C VAL A 164 -16.48 -10.33 -10.57
N ASP A 165 -17.37 -9.73 -9.80
CA ASP A 165 -18.60 -9.12 -10.28
C ASP A 165 -18.25 -7.95 -11.23
N VAL A 166 -18.82 -7.94 -12.44
CA VAL A 166 -18.63 -6.87 -13.43
C VAL A 166 -19.54 -5.70 -13.05
N ASN A 167 -18.98 -4.57 -12.59
CA ASN A 167 -19.78 -3.46 -12.06
C ASN A 167 -20.31 -2.56 -13.18
N ASN A 168 -21.20 -3.11 -14.01
CA ASN A 168 -21.92 -2.44 -15.09
C ASN A 168 -23.05 -1.51 -14.60
N ASN A 169 -23.43 -1.59 -13.31
CA ASN A 169 -24.37 -0.66 -12.69
C ASN A 169 -23.68 0.32 -11.75
N ILE A 170 -23.77 1.61 -12.07
CA ILE A 170 -23.16 2.69 -11.28
C ILE A 170 -23.83 2.93 -9.93
N ASP A 171 -25.10 2.57 -9.82
CA ASP A 171 -25.88 2.70 -8.59
C ASP A 171 -25.76 1.47 -7.68
N ASN A 172 -24.92 0.49 -8.04
CA ASN A 172 -24.72 -0.70 -7.24
C ASN A 172 -24.24 -0.32 -5.83
N PRO A 173 -25.02 -0.62 -4.77
CA PRO A 173 -24.71 -0.18 -3.43
C PRO A 173 -23.70 -1.08 -2.71
N VAL A 174 -23.42 -2.29 -3.24
CA VAL A 174 -22.69 -3.36 -2.56
C VAL A 174 -21.37 -3.71 -3.25
N ILE A 175 -21.34 -3.83 -4.58
CA ILE A 175 -20.14 -4.19 -5.35
C ILE A 175 -19.26 -2.96 -5.51
N ASN A 176 -19.64 -1.98 -6.34
CA ASN A 176 -19.05 -0.65 -6.35
C ASN A 176 -17.50 -0.72 -6.33
N PHE A 177 -16.84 -0.11 -5.34
CA PHE A 177 -15.38 -0.09 -5.18
C PHE A 177 -14.70 -1.47 -5.02
N ARG A 178 -15.46 -2.55 -4.79
CA ARG A 178 -14.97 -3.92 -4.64
C ARG A 178 -14.79 -4.64 -5.97
N SER A 179 -15.36 -4.14 -7.07
CA SER A 179 -15.09 -4.65 -8.41
C SER A 179 -13.85 -4.00 -9.02
N TYR A 180 -13.22 -4.69 -9.97
CA TYR A 180 -12.16 -4.13 -10.80
C TYR A 180 -12.68 -3.19 -11.90
N GLY A 181 -13.98 -3.18 -12.22
CA GLY A 181 -14.51 -2.31 -13.27
C GLY A 181 -15.76 -2.85 -13.96
N SER A 182 -16.13 -2.21 -15.07
CA SER A 182 -17.24 -2.65 -15.94
C SER A 182 -16.80 -3.44 -17.17
N ASP A 183 -15.50 -3.47 -17.50
CA ASP A 183 -14.99 -4.36 -18.55
C ASP A 183 -14.76 -5.79 -18.02
N LYS A 184 -15.49 -6.74 -18.59
CA LYS A 184 -15.45 -8.15 -18.19
C LYS A 184 -14.08 -8.82 -18.41
N GLU A 185 -13.33 -8.41 -19.43
CA GLU A 185 -12.03 -9.01 -19.74
C GLU A 185 -10.97 -8.58 -18.74
N ASP A 186 -10.98 -7.31 -18.39
CA ASP A 186 -10.11 -6.71 -17.42
C ASP A 186 -10.41 -7.19 -15.99
N VAL A 187 -11.70 -7.30 -15.63
CA VAL A 187 -12.13 -7.94 -14.37
C VAL A 187 -11.62 -9.38 -14.29
N ALA A 188 -11.77 -10.18 -15.36
CA ALA A 188 -11.27 -11.54 -15.41
C ALA A 188 -9.75 -11.61 -15.28
N ARG A 189 -9.03 -10.76 -16.03
CA ARG A 189 -7.56 -10.71 -16.05
C ARG A 189 -6.98 -10.36 -14.68
N LYS A 190 -7.51 -9.34 -14.02
CA LYS A 190 -7.05 -8.86 -12.70
C LYS A 190 -7.46 -9.81 -11.57
N GLY A 191 -8.69 -10.32 -11.62
CA GLY A 191 -9.14 -11.37 -10.70
C GLY A 191 -8.27 -12.62 -10.77
N MET A 192 -7.92 -13.07 -11.98
CA MET A 192 -7.03 -14.22 -12.19
C MET A 192 -5.62 -13.98 -11.63
N ALA A 193 -5.06 -12.78 -11.79
CA ALA A 193 -3.75 -12.44 -11.23
C ALA A 193 -3.75 -12.54 -9.69
N TYR A 194 -4.78 -12.00 -9.03
CA TYR A 194 -4.92 -12.09 -7.57
C TYR A 194 -5.08 -13.55 -7.09
N VAL A 195 -5.91 -14.33 -7.79
CA VAL A 195 -6.12 -15.77 -7.57
C VAL A 195 -4.82 -16.57 -7.70
N LYS A 196 -3.99 -16.26 -8.69
CA LYS A 196 -2.68 -16.91 -8.89
C LYS A 196 -1.73 -16.58 -7.74
N GLY A 197 -1.67 -15.31 -7.33
CA GLY A 197 -0.90 -14.84 -6.19
C GLY A 197 -1.26 -15.58 -4.90
N LEU A 198 -2.53 -15.57 -4.49
CA LEU A 198 -3.01 -16.21 -3.26
C LEU A 198 -2.71 -17.72 -3.24
N GLN A 199 -3.08 -18.42 -4.31
CA GLN A 199 -2.93 -19.88 -4.36
C GLN A 199 -1.48 -20.34 -4.51
N SER A 200 -0.56 -19.46 -4.95
CA SER A 200 0.88 -19.75 -4.90
C SER A 200 1.38 -19.96 -3.46
N GLN A 201 0.65 -19.46 -2.46
CA GLN A 201 0.94 -19.60 -1.04
C GLN A 201 0.07 -20.68 -0.37
N HIS A 202 -0.60 -21.55 -1.13
CA HIS A 202 -1.51 -22.59 -0.61
C HIS A 202 -2.66 -22.02 0.25
N VAL A 203 -3.25 -20.92 -0.23
CA VAL A 203 -4.49 -20.34 0.29
C VAL A 203 -5.59 -20.54 -0.76
N ILE A 204 -6.77 -21.00 -0.33
CA ILE A 204 -7.94 -21.15 -1.19
C ILE A 204 -8.44 -19.74 -1.52
N ALA A 205 -8.28 -19.32 -2.78
CA ALA A 205 -8.91 -18.12 -3.30
C ALA A 205 -10.35 -18.46 -3.74
N THR A 206 -11.31 -17.62 -3.33
CA THR A 206 -12.72 -17.85 -3.59
C THR A 206 -13.30 -16.69 -4.41
N ALA A 207 -13.57 -16.95 -5.69
CA ALA A 207 -14.18 -15.97 -6.58
C ALA A 207 -15.66 -15.76 -6.22
N LYS A 208 -16.12 -14.51 -6.21
CA LYS A 208 -17.48 -14.16 -5.76
C LYS A 208 -18.05 -12.94 -6.50
N HIS A 209 -19.38 -12.78 -6.57
CA HIS A 209 -20.43 -13.66 -6.01
C HIS A 209 -21.22 -14.32 -7.15
N PHE A 210 -21.08 -15.63 -7.30
CA PHE A 210 -21.64 -16.35 -8.44
C PHE A 210 -23.19 -16.38 -8.40
N PRO A 211 -23.91 -16.08 -9.50
CA PRO A 211 -23.43 -15.98 -10.89
C PRO A 211 -23.06 -14.56 -11.37
N GLY A 212 -23.01 -13.56 -10.49
CA GLY A 212 -22.68 -12.17 -10.81
C GLY A 212 -23.63 -11.18 -10.13
N HIS A 213 -23.09 -10.35 -9.23
CA HIS A 213 -23.83 -9.37 -8.41
C HIS A 213 -23.67 -7.92 -8.93
N GLY A 214 -22.96 -7.74 -10.03
CA GLY A 214 -22.50 -6.44 -10.52
C GLY A 214 -23.59 -5.47 -10.97
N ASP A 215 -24.76 -5.96 -11.38
CA ASP A 215 -25.87 -5.13 -11.88
C ASP A 215 -26.98 -4.83 -10.85
N THR A 216 -26.82 -5.19 -9.59
CA THR A 216 -27.91 -5.01 -8.60
C THR A 216 -28.15 -3.55 -8.21
N ARG A 217 -29.43 -3.19 -8.00
CA ARG A 217 -29.87 -1.89 -7.46
C ARG A 217 -30.26 -1.95 -5.98
N VAL A 218 -30.34 -3.16 -5.42
CA VAL A 218 -30.84 -3.44 -4.06
C VAL A 218 -29.73 -4.13 -3.28
N ASP A 219 -29.57 -3.74 -2.02
CA ASP A 219 -28.64 -4.36 -1.10
C ASP A 219 -29.15 -5.74 -0.65
N SER A 220 -28.40 -6.81 -0.97
CA SER A 220 -28.74 -8.20 -0.60
C SER A 220 -28.83 -8.44 0.91
N HIS A 221 -28.28 -7.56 1.74
CA HIS A 221 -28.39 -7.66 3.20
C HIS A 221 -29.79 -7.30 3.70
N LYS A 222 -30.62 -6.62 2.89
CA LYS A 222 -31.94 -6.11 3.30
C LYS A 222 -33.09 -6.79 2.58
N ASP A 223 -32.91 -7.14 1.31
CA ASP A 223 -33.89 -7.89 0.54
C ASP A 223 -33.20 -8.73 -0.55
N LEU A 224 -33.92 -9.66 -1.17
CA LEU A 224 -33.36 -10.51 -2.24
C LEU A 224 -33.25 -9.71 -3.55
N PRO A 225 -32.05 -9.35 -4.04
CA PRO A 225 -31.92 -8.57 -5.28
C PRO A 225 -32.21 -9.46 -6.48
N VAL A 226 -32.99 -8.92 -7.43
CA VAL A 226 -33.35 -9.61 -8.67
C VAL A 226 -32.45 -9.14 -9.80
N ILE A 227 -31.86 -10.07 -10.54
CA ILE A 227 -31.19 -9.82 -11.82
C ILE A 227 -32.12 -10.23 -12.94
N ALA A 228 -32.63 -9.25 -13.69
CA ALA A 228 -33.67 -9.43 -14.71
C ALA A 228 -33.13 -9.55 -16.15
N HIS A 229 -31.83 -9.77 -16.32
CA HIS A 229 -31.19 -9.91 -17.63
C HIS A 229 -31.53 -11.23 -18.33
N ASP A 230 -31.44 -11.22 -19.66
CA ASP A 230 -31.56 -12.44 -20.45
C ASP A 230 -30.32 -13.35 -20.29
N SER A 231 -30.46 -14.59 -20.75
CA SER A 231 -29.40 -15.59 -20.62
C SER A 231 -28.16 -15.22 -21.43
N ALA A 232 -28.31 -14.54 -22.57
CA ALA A 232 -27.19 -14.18 -23.43
C ALA A 232 -26.30 -13.14 -22.74
N HIS A 233 -26.90 -12.10 -22.15
CA HIS A 233 -26.19 -11.10 -21.36
C HIS A 233 -25.44 -11.73 -20.18
N LEU A 234 -26.13 -12.57 -19.39
CA LEU A 234 -25.53 -13.26 -18.24
C LEU A 234 -24.31 -14.11 -18.64
N HIS A 235 -24.38 -14.81 -19.77
CA HIS A 235 -23.23 -15.59 -20.27
C HIS A 235 -22.11 -14.72 -20.82
N GLU A 236 -22.46 -13.63 -21.48
CA GLU A 236 -21.52 -12.76 -22.16
C GLU A 236 -20.78 -11.83 -21.19
N VAL A 237 -21.41 -11.40 -20.10
CA VAL A 237 -20.90 -10.39 -19.17
C VAL A 237 -20.66 -10.97 -17.78
N GLU A 238 -21.72 -11.32 -17.05
CA GLU A 238 -21.64 -11.69 -15.62
C GLU A 238 -20.85 -12.99 -15.38
N LEU A 239 -21.10 -14.03 -16.18
CA LEU A 239 -20.45 -15.33 -16.05
C LEU A 239 -19.05 -15.36 -16.67
N TYR A 240 -18.68 -14.35 -17.46
CA TYR A 240 -17.41 -14.35 -18.21
C TYR A 240 -16.18 -14.42 -17.28
N PRO A 241 -16.05 -13.57 -16.23
CA PRO A 241 -14.94 -13.68 -15.29
C PRO A 241 -14.89 -15.03 -14.58
N PHE A 242 -16.03 -15.54 -14.11
CA PHE A 242 -16.09 -16.85 -13.44
C PHE A 242 -15.58 -17.97 -14.36
N LYS A 243 -16.03 -18.02 -15.62
CA LYS A 243 -15.56 -19.00 -16.59
C LYS A 243 -14.04 -18.94 -16.75
N LYS A 244 -13.47 -17.74 -16.93
CA LYS A 244 -12.03 -17.57 -17.07
C LYS A 244 -11.25 -18.01 -15.83
N LEU A 245 -11.76 -17.71 -14.63
CA LEU A 245 -11.13 -18.12 -13.38
C LEU A 245 -11.23 -19.63 -13.14
N ILE A 246 -12.33 -20.26 -13.54
CA ILE A 246 -12.49 -21.73 -13.50
C ILE A 246 -11.48 -22.39 -14.44
N ASP A 247 -11.39 -21.91 -15.69
CA ASP A 247 -10.42 -22.40 -16.68
C ASP A 247 -8.96 -22.22 -16.18
N ALA A 248 -8.71 -21.18 -15.38
CA ALA A 248 -7.41 -20.90 -14.74
C ALA A 248 -7.18 -21.67 -13.42
N GLY A 249 -8.15 -22.48 -12.97
CA GLY A 249 -8.03 -23.33 -11.78
C GLY A 249 -8.16 -22.59 -10.45
N VAL A 250 -9.14 -21.67 -10.34
CA VAL A 250 -9.58 -21.13 -9.05
C VAL A 250 -10.04 -22.24 -8.10
N ALA A 251 -9.66 -22.14 -6.83
CA ALA A 251 -9.91 -23.16 -5.82
C ALA A 251 -11.32 -23.10 -5.22
N GLY A 252 -11.91 -21.91 -5.12
CA GLY A 252 -13.21 -21.68 -4.50
C GLY A 252 -14.12 -20.79 -5.35
N ILE A 253 -15.43 -21.02 -5.26
CA ILE A 253 -16.47 -20.10 -5.73
C ILE A 253 -17.51 -19.92 -4.62
N MET A 254 -17.84 -18.66 -4.31
CA MET A 254 -18.92 -18.32 -3.39
C MET A 254 -20.17 -17.98 -4.20
N THR A 255 -21.29 -18.64 -3.88
CA THR A 255 -22.60 -18.35 -4.48
C THR A 255 -23.16 -17.06 -3.90
N ALA A 256 -24.11 -16.44 -4.58
CA ALA A 256 -24.73 -15.20 -4.14
C ALA A 256 -26.16 -15.42 -3.68
N HIS A 257 -26.61 -14.62 -2.71
CA HIS A 257 -28.02 -14.50 -2.37
C HIS A 257 -28.75 -13.56 -3.34
N LEU A 258 -28.87 -13.99 -4.60
CA LEU A 258 -29.48 -13.25 -5.72
C LEU A 258 -30.59 -14.06 -6.37
N ASP A 259 -31.73 -13.44 -6.65
CA ASP A 259 -32.75 -14.05 -7.52
C ASP A 259 -32.38 -13.82 -8.98
N VAL A 260 -32.16 -14.91 -9.73
CA VAL A 260 -31.79 -14.87 -11.15
C VAL A 260 -32.72 -15.81 -11.93
N PRO A 261 -33.97 -15.40 -12.19
CA PRO A 261 -35.03 -16.32 -12.66
C PRO A 261 -34.70 -17.05 -13.96
N VAL A 262 -34.00 -16.39 -14.88
CA VAL A 262 -33.61 -16.96 -16.17
C VAL A 262 -32.66 -18.15 -16.01
N LEU A 263 -31.72 -18.08 -15.04
CA LEU A 263 -30.78 -19.18 -14.76
C LEU A 263 -31.40 -20.21 -13.80
N ALA A 264 -32.13 -19.74 -12.79
CA ALA A 264 -32.78 -20.60 -11.80
C ALA A 264 -33.97 -21.39 -12.38
N LYS A 265 -34.56 -20.90 -13.49
CA LYS A 265 -35.83 -21.38 -14.06
C LYS A 265 -36.99 -21.33 -13.06
N GLN A 266 -36.89 -20.43 -12.08
CA GLN A 266 -37.83 -20.23 -10.99
C GLN A 266 -37.61 -18.83 -10.41
N GLU A 267 -38.69 -18.11 -10.11
CA GLU A 267 -38.64 -16.81 -9.42
C GLU A 267 -38.59 -16.97 -7.90
N GLY A 268 -38.00 -15.99 -7.21
CA GLY A 268 -38.01 -15.89 -5.75
C GLY A 268 -37.08 -16.87 -5.03
N ILE A 269 -36.20 -17.56 -5.77
CA ILE A 269 -35.18 -18.45 -5.21
C ILE A 269 -33.79 -17.87 -5.42
N ALA A 270 -33.05 -17.72 -4.32
CA ALA A 270 -31.68 -17.22 -4.40
C ALA A 270 -30.76 -18.24 -5.09
N ALA A 271 -29.74 -17.77 -5.81
CA ALA A 271 -28.78 -18.60 -6.52
C ALA A 271 -28.10 -19.63 -5.61
N THR A 272 -27.80 -19.27 -4.36
CA THR A 272 -27.31 -20.19 -3.32
C THR A 272 -28.19 -21.45 -3.13
N PHE A 273 -29.50 -21.35 -3.32
CA PHE A 273 -30.46 -22.44 -3.13
C PHE A 273 -30.89 -23.12 -4.45
N SER A 274 -30.42 -22.62 -5.60
CA SER A 274 -30.84 -23.13 -6.91
C SER A 274 -29.91 -24.23 -7.40
N LYS A 275 -30.42 -25.46 -7.49
CA LYS A 275 -29.71 -26.59 -8.12
C LYS A 275 -29.34 -26.30 -9.58
N ALA A 276 -30.22 -25.62 -10.31
CA ALA A 276 -29.97 -25.23 -11.71
C ALA A 276 -28.74 -24.33 -11.84
N ILE A 277 -28.51 -23.45 -10.87
CA ILE A 277 -27.36 -22.53 -10.88
C ILE A 277 -26.11 -23.21 -10.32
N VAL A 278 -26.19 -23.83 -9.14
CA VAL A 278 -25.00 -24.34 -8.43
C VAL A 278 -24.54 -25.69 -8.99
N THR A 279 -25.45 -26.61 -9.30
CA THR A 279 -25.09 -27.93 -9.82
C THR A 279 -25.05 -27.94 -11.35
N ASP A 280 -26.15 -27.55 -12.00
CA ASP A 280 -26.27 -27.76 -13.45
C ASP A 280 -25.41 -26.75 -14.22
N LEU A 281 -25.45 -25.47 -13.87
CA LEU A 281 -24.62 -24.44 -14.51
C LEU A 281 -23.16 -24.48 -14.01
N LEU A 282 -22.92 -24.22 -12.72
CA LEU A 282 -21.56 -24.04 -12.21
C LEU A 282 -20.71 -25.34 -12.27
N ARG A 283 -21.23 -26.43 -11.69
CA ARG A 283 -20.44 -27.67 -11.56
C ARG A 283 -20.44 -28.50 -12.83
N SER A 284 -21.54 -28.51 -13.58
CA SER A 284 -21.69 -29.35 -14.77
C SER A 284 -21.32 -28.61 -16.05
N GLN A 285 -22.00 -27.50 -16.39
CA GLN A 285 -21.74 -26.78 -17.65
C GLN A 285 -20.41 -26.01 -17.65
N LEU A 286 -20.09 -25.29 -16.57
CA LEU A 286 -18.79 -24.62 -16.41
C LEU A 286 -17.69 -25.57 -15.92
N ASN A 287 -18.03 -26.83 -15.63
CA ASN A 287 -17.11 -27.87 -15.19
C ASN A 287 -16.25 -27.48 -13.96
N PHE A 288 -16.78 -26.68 -13.03
CA PHE A 288 -16.06 -26.27 -11.83
C PHE A 288 -15.81 -27.47 -10.90
N LYS A 289 -14.56 -27.69 -10.51
CA LYS A 289 -14.15 -28.81 -9.64
C LYS A 289 -13.65 -28.39 -8.25
N GLY A 290 -13.45 -27.10 -8.01
CA GLY A 290 -13.07 -26.54 -6.70
C GLY A 290 -14.22 -26.52 -5.69
N LEU A 291 -14.01 -25.94 -4.51
CA LEU A 291 -15.02 -25.87 -3.44
C LEU A 291 -16.07 -24.79 -3.69
N THR A 292 -17.34 -25.12 -3.52
CA THR A 292 -18.45 -24.16 -3.49
C THR A 292 -18.80 -23.76 -2.06
N PHE A 293 -18.90 -22.46 -1.82
CA PHE A 293 -19.26 -21.85 -0.54
C PHE A 293 -20.57 -21.09 -0.68
N THR A 294 -21.45 -21.16 0.32
CA THR A 294 -22.57 -20.22 0.39
C THR A 294 -22.07 -18.80 0.66
N ASP A 295 -22.81 -17.77 0.24
CA ASP A 295 -22.71 -16.46 0.89
C ASP A 295 -23.21 -16.56 2.34
N ALA A 296 -23.05 -15.50 3.12
CA ALA A 296 -23.34 -15.50 4.54
C ALA A 296 -24.79 -15.92 4.84
N MET A 297 -24.95 -17.04 5.54
CA MET A 297 -26.26 -17.64 5.84
C MET A 297 -27.01 -16.93 6.99
N ASP A 298 -26.41 -15.93 7.64
CA ASP A 298 -27.07 -15.02 8.60
C ASP A 298 -27.83 -13.85 7.91
N MET A 299 -27.75 -13.75 6.58
CA MET A 299 -28.46 -12.74 5.78
C MET A 299 -29.97 -13.02 5.69
N LYS A 300 -30.73 -12.33 6.54
CA LYS A 300 -32.18 -12.54 6.74
C LYS A 300 -33.02 -12.48 5.46
N GLY A 301 -32.64 -11.66 4.48
CA GLY A 301 -33.41 -11.49 3.23
C GLY A 301 -33.52 -12.76 2.40
N ALA A 302 -32.46 -13.59 2.39
CA ALA A 302 -32.37 -14.81 1.57
C ALA A 302 -33.00 -16.03 2.24
N ILE A 303 -32.93 -16.10 3.56
CA ILE A 303 -33.38 -17.26 4.34
C ILE A 303 -34.81 -17.14 4.88
N LYS A 304 -35.44 -15.96 4.77
CA LYS A 304 -36.75 -15.65 5.38
C LYS A 304 -37.87 -16.64 5.04
N ASN A 305 -37.77 -17.31 3.90
CA ASN A 305 -38.78 -18.24 3.40
C ASN A 305 -38.56 -19.69 3.89
N PHE A 306 -37.49 -19.98 4.63
CA PHE A 306 -37.18 -21.31 5.13
C PHE A 306 -37.43 -21.42 6.64
N GLY A 307 -37.92 -22.57 7.09
CA GLY A 307 -37.96 -22.91 8.50
C GLY A 307 -36.56 -23.04 9.12
N PRO A 308 -36.45 -23.12 10.46
CA PRO A 308 -35.16 -23.26 11.15
C PRO A 308 -34.31 -24.42 10.59
N GLY A 309 -33.10 -24.10 10.14
CA GLY A 309 -32.14 -25.07 9.60
C GLY A 309 -32.46 -25.62 8.19
N GLU A 310 -33.66 -25.43 7.65
CA GLU A 310 -34.02 -25.96 6.31
C GLU A 310 -33.23 -25.25 5.20
N ALA A 311 -32.90 -23.97 5.37
CA ALA A 311 -32.04 -23.25 4.43
C ALA A 311 -30.66 -23.93 4.24
N MET A 312 -30.10 -24.55 5.30
CA MET A 312 -28.83 -25.29 5.23
C MET A 312 -28.97 -26.54 4.37
N VAL A 313 -30.08 -27.27 4.55
CA VAL A 313 -30.38 -28.48 3.77
C VAL A 313 -30.57 -28.13 2.30
N GLN A 314 -31.32 -27.06 2.00
CA GLN A 314 -31.55 -26.61 0.63
C GLN A 314 -30.27 -26.12 -0.06
N ALA A 315 -29.41 -25.38 0.65
CA ALA A 315 -28.11 -24.97 0.10
C ALA A 315 -27.20 -26.17 -0.20
N PHE A 316 -27.19 -27.20 0.66
CA PHE A 316 -26.46 -28.43 0.39
C PHE A 316 -27.01 -29.18 -0.83
N LEU A 317 -28.34 -29.34 -0.92
CA LEU A 317 -29.01 -30.00 -2.04
C LEU A 317 -28.84 -29.25 -3.37
N ALA A 318 -28.74 -27.93 -3.34
CA ALA A 318 -28.42 -27.12 -4.51
C ALA A 318 -27.02 -27.45 -5.07
N GLY A 319 -26.10 -27.89 -4.20
CA GLY A 319 -24.78 -28.37 -4.59
C GLY A 319 -23.62 -27.68 -3.89
N ASN A 320 -23.86 -26.87 -2.85
CA ASN A 320 -22.79 -26.24 -2.07
C ASN A 320 -22.00 -27.29 -1.27
N ASP A 321 -20.70 -27.08 -1.12
CA ASP A 321 -19.82 -27.98 -0.35
C ASP A 321 -19.73 -27.49 1.09
N ILE A 322 -19.54 -26.18 1.30
CA ILE A 322 -19.39 -25.55 2.61
C ILE A 322 -20.50 -24.53 2.83
N LEU A 323 -21.17 -24.63 3.98
CA LEU A 323 -22.21 -23.73 4.45
C LEU A 323 -21.59 -22.80 5.49
N GLU A 324 -21.59 -21.51 5.22
CA GLU A 324 -20.77 -20.57 5.99
C GLU A 324 -21.54 -19.37 6.56
N THR A 325 -20.96 -18.78 7.60
CA THR A 325 -21.41 -17.58 8.32
C THR A 325 -22.86 -17.67 8.81
N PHE A 326 -23.05 -18.41 9.90
CA PHE A 326 -24.30 -18.52 10.65
C PHE A 326 -24.01 -18.73 12.15
N GLU A 327 -25.03 -18.62 13.00
CA GLU A 327 -24.84 -18.65 14.46
C GLU A 327 -25.40 -19.89 15.17
N ASP A 328 -26.38 -20.61 14.60
CA ASP A 328 -27.04 -21.74 15.26
C ASP A 328 -26.53 -23.10 14.75
N VAL A 329 -25.36 -23.50 15.25
CA VAL A 329 -24.73 -24.81 14.94
C VAL A 329 -25.59 -26.01 15.36
N PRO A 330 -26.19 -26.06 16.56
CA PRO A 330 -27.06 -27.17 16.96
C PRO A 330 -28.21 -27.43 15.98
N ILE A 331 -28.92 -26.37 15.56
CA ILE A 331 -30.01 -26.48 14.59
C ILE A 331 -29.47 -26.92 13.22
N ALA A 332 -28.37 -26.33 12.73
CA ALA A 332 -27.80 -26.72 11.44
C ALA A 332 -27.42 -28.21 11.38
N VAL A 333 -26.74 -28.72 12.41
CA VAL A 333 -26.34 -30.14 12.47
C VAL A 333 -27.56 -31.04 12.54
N SER A 334 -28.51 -30.76 13.44
CA SER A 334 -29.71 -31.60 13.59
C SER A 334 -30.55 -31.65 12.31
N SER A 335 -30.74 -30.53 11.61
CA SER A 335 -31.50 -30.49 10.34
C SER A 335 -30.82 -31.27 9.23
N LEU A 336 -29.49 -31.17 9.07
CA LEU A 336 -28.74 -31.92 8.04
C LEU A 336 -28.70 -33.42 8.36
N VAL A 337 -28.49 -33.80 9.62
CA VAL A 337 -28.52 -35.21 10.05
C VAL A 337 -29.90 -35.83 9.81
N ASN A 338 -30.98 -35.10 10.14
CA ASN A 338 -32.34 -35.56 9.88
C ASN A 338 -32.60 -35.70 8.38
N ALA A 339 -32.17 -34.75 7.56
CA ALA A 339 -32.29 -34.85 6.11
C ALA A 339 -31.58 -36.09 5.53
N VAL A 340 -30.45 -36.51 6.12
CA VAL A 340 -29.79 -37.76 5.72
C VAL A 340 -30.59 -38.98 6.18
N LYS A 341 -31.05 -39.00 7.43
CA LYS A 341 -31.85 -40.11 8.00
C LYS A 341 -33.19 -40.30 7.26
N GLU A 342 -33.78 -39.23 6.78
CA GLU A 342 -35.01 -39.21 5.97
C GLU A 342 -34.77 -39.58 4.50
N GLY A 343 -33.51 -39.73 4.07
CA GLY A 343 -33.14 -40.04 2.69
C GLY A 343 -33.23 -38.86 1.71
N ARG A 344 -33.47 -37.62 2.19
CA ARG A 344 -33.40 -36.40 1.37
C ARG A 344 -31.97 -36.15 0.89
N ILE A 345 -30.98 -36.40 1.75
CA ILE A 345 -29.56 -36.41 1.41
C ILE A 345 -29.07 -37.86 1.48
N SER A 346 -28.49 -38.37 0.39
CA SER A 346 -27.87 -39.70 0.42
C SER A 346 -26.53 -39.67 1.17
N ASP A 347 -26.20 -40.72 1.92
CA ASP A 347 -24.88 -40.84 2.57
C ASP A 347 -23.73 -40.81 1.54
N SER A 348 -23.95 -41.32 0.33
CA SER A 348 -22.97 -41.25 -0.75
C SER A 348 -22.64 -39.82 -1.17
N LEU A 349 -23.67 -38.96 -1.33
CA LEU A 349 -23.49 -37.55 -1.68
C LEU A 349 -22.80 -36.79 -0.56
N LEU A 350 -23.22 -37.02 0.69
CA LEU A 350 -22.55 -36.45 1.87
C LEU A 350 -21.08 -36.86 1.92
N THR A 351 -20.79 -38.15 1.75
CA THR A 351 -19.44 -38.70 1.80
C THR A 351 -18.55 -38.12 0.69
N GLU A 352 -19.07 -37.98 -0.53
CA GLU A 352 -18.37 -37.31 -1.64
C GLU A 352 -17.99 -35.86 -1.29
N ARG A 353 -18.93 -35.09 -0.74
CA ARG A 353 -18.73 -33.69 -0.33
C ARG A 353 -17.68 -33.56 0.77
N VAL A 354 -17.80 -34.37 1.82
CA VAL A 354 -16.86 -34.37 2.95
C VAL A 354 -15.46 -34.80 2.49
N ARG A 355 -15.36 -35.82 1.64
CA ARG A 355 -14.07 -36.25 1.06
C ARG A 355 -13.39 -35.09 0.34
N LYS A 356 -14.11 -34.34 -0.49
CA LYS A 356 -13.60 -33.17 -1.20
C LYS A 356 -13.08 -32.08 -0.25
N ILE A 357 -13.81 -31.80 0.83
CA ILE A 357 -13.40 -30.85 1.88
C ILE A 357 -12.11 -31.31 2.56
N LEU A 358 -12.00 -32.60 2.91
CA LEU A 358 -10.79 -33.16 3.53
C LEU A 358 -9.58 -33.10 2.59
N ILE A 359 -9.75 -33.37 1.28
CA ILE A 359 -8.67 -33.22 0.30
C ILE A 359 -8.18 -31.76 0.26
N ALA A 360 -9.10 -30.79 0.27
CA ALA A 360 -8.76 -29.38 0.31
C ALA A 360 -8.05 -28.98 1.63
N LYS A 361 -8.44 -29.57 2.77
CA LYS A 361 -7.72 -29.39 4.06
C LYS A 361 -6.28 -29.86 3.97
N ALA A 362 -6.05 -31.04 3.39
CA ALA A 362 -4.70 -31.54 3.16
C ALA A 362 -3.89 -30.62 2.22
N TRP A 363 -4.52 -30.07 1.17
CA TRP A 363 -3.87 -29.16 0.23
C TRP A 363 -3.40 -27.85 0.88
N VAL A 364 -4.16 -27.30 1.82
CA VAL A 364 -3.72 -26.14 2.63
C VAL A 364 -2.80 -26.56 3.80
N GLY A 365 -2.33 -27.80 3.86
CA GLY A 365 -1.36 -28.27 4.86
C GLY A 365 -1.93 -28.56 6.25
N LEU A 366 -3.25 -28.66 6.40
CA LEU A 366 -3.87 -29.02 7.70
C LEU A 366 -3.60 -30.48 8.12
N ASN A 367 -3.16 -31.33 7.19
CA ASN A 367 -2.65 -32.67 7.49
C ASN A 367 -1.30 -32.66 8.24
N GLN A 368 -0.62 -31.51 8.30
CA GLN A 368 0.60 -31.26 9.06
C GLN A 368 0.45 -29.96 9.86
N TYR A 369 -0.65 -29.82 10.59
CA TYR A 369 -0.97 -28.61 11.34
C TYR A 369 0.14 -28.22 12.33
N THR A 370 0.47 -26.93 12.34
CA THR A 370 1.34 -26.29 13.32
C THR A 370 0.63 -25.09 13.94
N PRO A 371 0.64 -24.94 15.28
CA PRO A 371 0.11 -23.75 15.94
C PRO A 371 0.78 -22.45 15.48
N ILE A 372 0.02 -21.35 15.50
CA ILE A 372 0.49 -20.02 15.15
C ILE A 372 1.47 -19.54 16.22
N VAL A 373 2.68 -19.15 15.80
CA VAL A 373 3.67 -18.52 16.68
C VAL A 373 3.26 -17.08 16.96
N LEU A 374 2.99 -16.74 18.23
CA LEU A 374 2.51 -15.40 18.60
C LEU A 374 3.62 -14.34 18.64
N GLU A 375 4.85 -14.76 18.93
CA GLU A 375 6.00 -13.87 18.96
C GLU A 375 6.29 -13.33 17.55
N GLY A 376 6.57 -12.02 17.47
CA GLY A 376 6.82 -11.32 16.19
C GLY A 376 5.62 -11.20 15.24
N LEU A 377 4.45 -11.78 15.56
CA LEU A 377 3.34 -11.94 14.62
C LEU A 377 2.96 -10.64 13.90
N VAL A 378 2.68 -9.56 14.63
CA VAL A 378 2.25 -8.29 14.03
C VAL A 378 3.35 -7.69 13.14
N VAL A 379 4.62 -7.84 13.51
CA VAL A 379 5.74 -7.36 12.69
C VAL A 379 5.83 -8.16 11.39
N ASP A 380 5.73 -9.48 11.46
CA ASP A 380 5.78 -10.37 10.29
C ASP A 380 4.63 -10.10 9.31
N LEU A 381 3.44 -9.77 9.84
CA LEU A 381 2.27 -9.39 9.03
C LEU A 381 2.46 -8.05 8.32
N ASN A 382 3.37 -7.19 8.78
CA ASN A 382 3.65 -5.87 8.22
C ASN A 382 5.05 -5.80 7.59
N SER A 383 5.32 -6.68 6.63
CA SER A 383 6.67 -6.80 6.04
C SER A 383 7.14 -5.51 5.36
N ALA A 384 8.46 -5.27 5.37
CA ALA A 384 9.08 -4.12 4.69
C ALA A 384 8.80 -4.02 3.18
N GLY A 385 8.38 -5.12 2.53
CA GLY A 385 8.03 -5.14 1.11
C GLY A 385 6.66 -4.56 0.78
N SER A 386 5.71 -4.55 1.71
CA SER A 386 4.34 -4.08 1.43
C SER A 386 4.26 -2.60 1.08
N PRO A 387 5.00 -1.68 1.75
CA PRO A 387 5.03 -0.26 1.36
C PRO A 387 5.55 -0.03 -0.06
N MET A 388 6.56 -0.80 -0.49
CA MET A 388 7.09 -0.72 -1.86
C MET A 388 6.02 -1.14 -2.88
N LEU A 389 5.39 -2.29 -2.66
CA LEU A 389 4.34 -2.79 -3.53
C LEU A 389 3.15 -1.82 -3.59
N ASN A 390 2.72 -1.28 -2.45
CA ASN A 390 1.66 -0.29 -2.35
C ASN A 390 1.97 1.00 -3.12
N ARG A 391 3.23 1.46 -3.08
CA ARG A 391 3.68 2.59 -3.89
C ARG A 391 3.58 2.26 -5.38
N GLN A 392 4.09 1.11 -5.82
CA GLN A 392 4.03 0.69 -7.23
C GLN A 392 2.58 0.56 -7.72
N LEU A 393 1.68 0.00 -6.90
CA LEU A 393 0.26 -0.10 -7.21
C LEU A 393 -0.41 1.28 -7.32
N ALA A 394 -0.06 2.24 -6.45
CA ALA A 394 -0.57 3.60 -6.55
C ALA A 394 -0.06 4.33 -7.80
N GLU A 395 1.24 4.21 -8.10
CA GLU A 395 1.88 4.77 -9.30
C GLU A 395 1.23 4.28 -10.60
N ALA A 396 0.68 3.06 -10.59
CA ALA A 396 0.02 2.43 -11.73
C ALA A 396 -1.49 2.68 -11.83
N THR A 397 -2.13 3.23 -10.79
CA THR A 397 -3.61 3.35 -10.73
C THR A 397 -4.13 4.78 -10.76
N VAL A 398 -3.38 5.79 -10.31
CA VAL A 398 -3.88 7.18 -10.32
C VAL A 398 -4.13 7.68 -11.75
N THR A 399 -5.34 8.18 -11.99
CA THR A 399 -5.83 8.53 -13.34
C THR A 399 -5.98 10.04 -13.47
N LEU A 400 -5.33 10.61 -14.49
CA LEU A 400 -5.59 11.98 -14.93
C LEU A 400 -6.78 11.97 -15.89
N ALA A 401 -7.99 12.20 -15.38
CA ALA A 401 -9.22 12.11 -16.16
C ALA A 401 -9.41 13.29 -17.11
N LYS A 402 -8.90 14.47 -16.76
CA LYS A 402 -8.98 15.68 -17.58
C LYS A 402 -7.67 16.47 -17.48
N ASN A 403 -7.19 17.02 -18.60
CA ASN A 403 -6.02 17.90 -18.64
C ASN A 403 -6.12 18.91 -19.81
N GLU A 404 -6.84 19.99 -19.59
CA GLU A 404 -7.07 21.06 -20.57
C GLU A 404 -5.77 21.82 -20.84
N ASN A 405 -5.49 22.10 -22.13
CA ASN A 405 -4.31 22.84 -22.59
C ASN A 405 -2.96 22.31 -22.07
N GLN A 406 -2.90 21.02 -21.70
CA GLN A 406 -1.71 20.39 -21.11
C GLN A 406 -1.21 21.15 -19.86
N LEU A 407 -2.13 21.62 -19.01
CA LEU A 407 -1.80 22.32 -17.77
C LEU A 407 -0.88 21.49 -16.86
N LEU A 408 -1.16 20.18 -16.75
CA LEU A 408 -0.30 19.24 -16.04
C LEU A 408 0.67 18.52 -17.00
N PRO A 409 1.93 18.28 -16.59
CA PRO A 409 2.50 18.68 -15.32
C PRO A 409 2.81 20.19 -15.25
N ILE A 410 2.72 20.78 -14.06
CA ILE A 410 3.03 22.21 -13.83
C ILE A 410 4.54 22.44 -14.03
N ARG A 411 4.89 23.07 -15.14
CA ARG A 411 6.28 23.31 -15.56
C ARG A 411 6.89 24.56 -14.93
N ASP A 412 6.11 25.63 -14.79
CA ASP A 412 6.57 26.87 -14.16
C ASP A 412 6.35 26.80 -12.65
N LEU A 413 7.45 26.69 -11.89
CA LEU A 413 7.43 26.64 -10.43
C LEU A 413 7.50 28.02 -9.78
N THR A 414 7.61 29.09 -10.57
CA THR A 414 7.64 30.47 -10.06
C THR A 414 6.23 31.02 -9.81
N LEU A 415 5.19 30.34 -10.30
CA LEU A 415 3.80 30.68 -10.06
C LEU A 415 3.49 30.72 -8.56
N LYS A 416 2.69 31.69 -8.14
CA LYS A 416 2.12 31.70 -6.79
C LYS A 416 0.99 30.67 -6.74
N MET A 417 1.21 29.56 -6.05
CA MET A 417 0.22 28.47 -6.00
C MET A 417 -0.27 28.17 -4.59
N ALA A 418 -1.54 27.76 -4.51
CA ALA A 418 -2.18 27.34 -3.27
C ALA A 418 -2.71 25.91 -3.39
N ILE A 419 -2.67 25.18 -2.27
CA ILE A 419 -3.40 23.92 -2.11
C ILE A 419 -4.49 24.11 -1.07
N VAL A 420 -5.71 23.77 -1.41
CA VAL A 420 -6.85 23.74 -0.50
C VAL A 420 -7.24 22.30 -0.25
N SER A 421 -7.10 21.85 1.00
CA SER A 421 -7.55 20.52 1.42
C SER A 421 -8.95 20.60 2.02
N LEU A 422 -9.91 19.97 1.33
CA LEU A 422 -11.30 19.83 1.79
C LEU A 422 -11.42 18.58 2.67
N ASP A 423 -11.82 18.76 3.93
CA ASP A 423 -11.90 17.72 4.98
C ASP A 423 -10.61 16.93 5.25
N GLY A 424 -9.49 17.41 4.70
CA GLY A 424 -8.14 16.97 4.99
C GLY A 424 -7.53 17.74 6.16
N LYS A 425 -6.47 17.19 6.75
CA LYS A 425 -5.66 17.89 7.76
C LYS A 425 -4.58 18.73 7.07
N GLN A 426 -4.15 19.83 7.69
CA GLN A 426 -2.97 20.57 7.25
C GLN A 426 -1.73 19.67 7.31
N GLY A 427 -0.83 19.80 6.34
CA GLY A 427 0.37 18.99 6.28
C GLY A 427 0.08 17.51 6.05
N ASN A 428 -1.01 17.19 5.32
CA ASN A 428 -1.27 15.84 4.87
C ASN A 428 -0.21 15.36 3.85
N ALA A 429 -0.23 14.07 3.51
CA ALA A 429 0.80 13.48 2.64
C ALA A 429 0.85 14.13 1.25
N PHE A 430 -0.30 14.53 0.71
CA PHE A 430 -0.38 15.27 -0.56
C PHE A 430 0.30 16.63 -0.47
N GLN A 431 -0.11 17.48 0.49
CA GLN A 431 0.47 18.80 0.71
C GLN A 431 1.98 18.72 0.97
N ASN A 432 2.43 17.83 1.86
CA ASN A 432 3.84 17.68 2.19
C ASN A 432 4.67 17.27 0.97
N LEU A 433 4.14 16.38 0.10
CA LEU A 433 4.89 15.97 -1.09
C LEU A 433 4.88 17.03 -2.19
N CYS A 434 3.77 17.75 -2.36
CA CYS A 434 3.72 18.93 -3.23
C CYS A 434 4.76 19.99 -2.79
N GLY A 435 4.89 20.22 -1.49
CA GLY A 435 5.87 21.15 -0.90
C GLY A 435 7.33 20.75 -1.14
N LYS A 436 7.61 19.51 -1.55
CA LYS A 436 8.97 19.10 -1.98
C LYS A 436 9.34 19.57 -3.40
N TYR A 437 8.38 20.05 -4.19
CA TYR A 437 8.62 20.52 -5.55
C TYR A 437 8.73 22.04 -5.64
N THR A 438 7.90 22.78 -4.90
CA THR A 438 7.93 24.25 -4.86
C THR A 438 7.30 24.77 -3.58
N ARG A 439 7.47 26.07 -3.31
CA ARG A 439 6.80 26.77 -2.21
C ARG A 439 5.32 26.93 -2.54
N LEU A 440 4.46 26.59 -1.58
CA LEU A 440 3.01 26.53 -1.74
C LEU A 440 2.35 27.02 -0.46
N ASP A 441 1.27 27.77 -0.60
CA ASP A 441 0.43 28.15 0.53
C ASP A 441 -0.64 27.07 0.77
N PHE A 442 -0.77 26.62 2.00
CA PHE A 442 -1.71 25.56 2.38
C PHE A 442 -2.92 26.12 3.11
N PHE A 443 -4.09 25.79 2.59
CA PHE A 443 -5.39 26.11 3.17
C PHE A 443 -6.14 24.82 3.49
N ASN A 444 -6.98 24.87 4.50
CA ASN A 444 -7.95 23.82 4.79
C ASN A 444 -9.33 24.41 4.84
N TYR A 445 -10.30 23.60 4.44
CA TYR A 445 -11.72 23.90 4.60
C TYR A 445 -12.41 22.62 5.04
N VAL A 446 -13.17 22.69 6.11
CA VAL A 446 -13.92 21.54 6.64
C VAL A 446 -15.40 21.73 6.40
N SER A 447 -16.11 20.62 6.25
CA SER A 447 -17.56 20.57 6.03
C SER A 447 -18.42 21.32 7.06
N THR A 448 -17.87 21.64 8.24
CA THR A 448 -18.52 22.41 9.30
C THR A 448 -18.31 23.91 9.20
N ASP A 449 -17.47 24.38 8.28
CA ASP A 449 -17.19 25.80 8.09
C ASP A 449 -18.40 26.54 7.48
N SER A 450 -18.52 27.83 7.78
CA SER A 450 -19.62 28.65 7.28
C SER A 450 -19.41 29.12 5.84
N ASP A 451 -20.49 29.56 5.19
CA ASP A 451 -20.43 30.18 3.87
C ASP A 451 -19.53 31.42 3.84
N THR A 452 -19.46 32.17 4.95
CA THR A 452 -18.56 33.33 5.07
C THR A 452 -17.09 32.93 4.98
N VAL A 453 -16.72 31.80 5.60
CA VAL A 453 -15.35 31.26 5.52
C VAL A 453 -15.03 30.84 4.09
N LEU A 454 -15.98 30.18 3.41
CA LEU A 454 -15.80 29.79 2.01
C LEU A 454 -15.59 31.01 1.10
N LEU A 455 -16.39 32.07 1.26
CA LEU A 455 -16.26 33.30 0.47
C LEU A 455 -14.92 34.01 0.71
N ALA A 456 -14.48 34.14 1.97
CA ALA A 456 -13.19 34.73 2.30
C ALA A 456 -12.01 33.90 1.75
N LEU A 457 -12.15 32.58 1.77
CA LEU A 457 -11.18 31.67 1.17
C LEU A 457 -11.11 31.85 -0.35
N LEU A 458 -12.26 31.90 -1.04
CA LEU A 458 -12.31 32.12 -2.50
C LEU A 458 -11.70 33.47 -2.89
N ASP A 459 -11.99 34.54 -2.15
CA ASP A 459 -11.39 35.85 -2.34
C ASP A 459 -9.86 35.80 -2.22
N THR A 460 -9.36 35.13 -1.18
CA THR A 460 -7.91 34.92 -0.99
C THR A 460 -7.30 34.13 -2.15
N LEU A 461 -7.95 33.04 -2.56
CA LEU A 461 -7.50 32.14 -3.63
C LEU A 461 -7.50 32.80 -5.01
N SER A 462 -8.33 33.83 -5.23
CA SER A 462 -8.36 34.58 -6.49
C SER A 462 -7.02 35.29 -6.81
N SER A 463 -6.18 35.52 -5.79
CA SER A 463 -4.86 36.13 -5.93
C SER A 463 -3.74 35.15 -6.35
N TYR A 464 -4.05 33.87 -6.51
CA TYR A 464 -3.08 32.84 -6.88
C TYR A 464 -3.15 32.52 -8.36
N ASP A 465 -1.99 32.28 -8.98
CA ASP A 465 -1.89 31.92 -10.38
C ASP A 465 -2.43 30.50 -10.65
N GLN A 466 -2.34 29.62 -9.64
CA GLN A 466 -2.67 28.21 -9.72
C GLN A 466 -3.25 27.72 -8.39
N VAL A 467 -4.42 27.10 -8.42
CA VAL A 467 -5.07 26.54 -7.21
C VAL A 467 -5.31 25.06 -7.40
N ILE A 468 -4.89 24.26 -6.43
CA ILE A 468 -5.11 22.82 -6.39
C ILE A 468 -6.11 22.52 -5.27
N VAL A 469 -7.27 22.01 -5.66
CA VAL A 469 -8.35 21.60 -4.75
C VAL A 469 -8.19 20.10 -4.48
N ALA A 470 -7.86 19.74 -3.25
CA ALA A 470 -7.73 18.37 -2.79
C ALA A 470 -8.97 17.97 -1.98
N ALA A 471 -9.86 17.19 -2.56
CA ALA A 471 -11.05 16.67 -1.90
C ALA A 471 -10.76 15.33 -1.22
N HIS A 472 -10.73 15.30 0.11
CA HIS A 472 -10.40 14.11 0.90
C HIS A 472 -11.69 13.42 1.42
N LEU A 473 -12.12 12.37 0.73
CA LEU A 473 -13.35 11.64 1.07
C LEU A 473 -13.03 10.40 1.90
N LYS A 474 -13.38 10.46 3.19
CA LYS A 474 -13.01 9.44 4.20
C LYS A 474 -13.77 8.13 4.02
N GLU A 475 -15.05 8.20 3.65
CA GLU A 475 -15.88 7.02 3.44
C GLU A 475 -15.85 6.57 1.98
N ILE A 476 -15.64 5.28 1.77
CA ILE A 476 -15.67 4.68 0.43
C ILE A 476 -17.08 4.23 0.03
N ARG A 477 -18.02 4.11 0.97
CA ARG A 477 -19.31 3.45 0.73
C ARG A 477 -20.38 4.40 0.19
N PRO A 478 -21.21 3.95 -0.78
CA PRO A 478 -22.37 4.72 -1.25
C PRO A 478 -23.38 5.04 -0.13
N SER A 479 -23.59 4.12 0.81
CA SER A 479 -24.52 4.29 1.94
C SER A 479 -24.12 5.43 2.89
N ALA A 480 -22.83 5.71 3.01
CA ALA A 480 -22.29 6.85 3.75
C ALA A 480 -22.15 8.11 2.87
N LYS A 481 -22.71 8.10 1.66
CA LYS A 481 -22.61 9.16 0.64
C LYS A 481 -21.16 9.60 0.38
N TYR A 482 -20.20 8.69 0.52
CA TYR A 482 -18.77 8.98 0.37
C TYR A 482 -18.24 10.11 1.29
N SER A 483 -18.89 10.36 2.44
CA SER A 483 -18.66 11.54 3.29
C SER A 483 -18.98 12.90 2.65
N LEU A 484 -19.61 12.95 1.47
CA LEU A 484 -19.98 14.21 0.85
C LEU A 484 -21.13 14.87 1.60
N THR A 485 -20.90 16.11 2.03
CA THR A 485 -21.93 17.02 2.56
C THR A 485 -22.34 18.06 1.53
N ALA A 486 -23.50 18.70 1.71
CA ALA A 486 -23.91 19.82 0.87
C ALA A 486 -22.87 20.96 0.88
N THR A 487 -22.23 21.19 2.04
CA THR A 487 -21.15 22.17 2.21
C THR A 487 -19.95 21.85 1.34
N ASN A 488 -19.47 20.60 1.34
CA ASN A 488 -18.33 20.21 0.49
C ASN A 488 -18.66 20.26 -0.99
N ILE A 489 -19.84 19.79 -1.38
CA ILE A 489 -20.29 19.82 -2.79
C ILE A 489 -20.31 21.27 -3.27
N LYS A 490 -20.87 22.18 -2.47
CA LYS A 490 -20.87 23.63 -2.75
C LYS A 490 -19.46 24.19 -2.85
N ALA A 491 -18.57 23.87 -1.90
CA ALA A 491 -17.18 24.34 -1.93
C ALA A 491 -16.44 23.88 -3.19
N ILE A 492 -16.57 22.61 -3.58
CA ILE A 492 -15.97 22.05 -4.80
C ILE A 492 -16.52 22.75 -6.05
N SER A 493 -17.84 22.98 -6.13
CA SER A 493 -18.46 23.71 -7.24
C SER A 493 -17.95 25.15 -7.32
N GLN A 494 -17.91 25.89 -6.20
CA GLN A 494 -17.46 27.29 -6.19
C GLN A 494 -15.97 27.43 -6.51
N MET A 495 -15.12 26.52 -6.04
CA MET A 495 -13.69 26.53 -6.37
C MET A 495 -13.41 26.25 -7.86
N SER A 496 -14.35 25.62 -8.57
CA SER A 496 -14.24 25.40 -10.02
C SER A 496 -14.24 26.70 -10.83
N LEU A 497 -14.73 27.81 -10.25
CA LEU A 497 -14.78 29.13 -10.87
C LEU A 497 -13.41 29.82 -10.92
N LEU A 498 -12.41 29.31 -10.20
CA LEU A 498 -11.05 29.83 -10.24
C LEU A 498 -10.40 29.42 -11.59
N PRO A 499 -9.82 30.38 -12.34
CA PRO A 499 -9.52 30.21 -13.78
C PRO A 499 -8.53 29.09 -14.13
N LYS A 500 -7.73 28.63 -13.16
CA LYS A 500 -6.80 27.50 -13.32
C LYS A 500 -6.95 26.44 -12.24
N ALA A 501 -8.14 26.23 -11.70
CA ALA A 501 -8.33 25.21 -10.66
C ALA A 501 -8.03 23.79 -11.18
N VAL A 502 -7.30 23.01 -10.38
CA VAL A 502 -7.09 21.56 -10.56
C VAL A 502 -7.79 20.83 -9.43
N LEU A 503 -8.61 19.83 -9.75
CA LEU A 503 -9.26 18.98 -8.75
C LEU A 503 -8.50 17.67 -8.58
N CYS A 504 -8.19 17.31 -7.33
CA CYS A 504 -7.72 15.99 -6.93
C CYS A 504 -8.77 15.34 -6.03
N LEU A 505 -9.36 14.24 -6.48
CA LEU A 505 -10.37 13.51 -5.72
C LEU A 505 -9.74 12.28 -5.05
N PHE A 506 -9.49 12.39 -3.73
CA PHE A 506 -8.98 11.31 -2.89
C PHE A 506 -10.13 10.58 -2.23
N GLY A 507 -10.76 9.67 -2.97
CA GLY A 507 -12.01 9.06 -2.55
C GLY A 507 -12.57 8.11 -3.59
N ASN A 508 -13.73 7.54 -3.28
CA ASN A 508 -14.46 6.71 -4.24
C ASN A 508 -14.71 7.49 -5.54
N VAL A 509 -14.36 6.89 -6.68
CA VAL A 509 -14.48 7.51 -8.00
C VAL A 509 -15.93 7.88 -8.36
N TYR A 510 -16.93 7.14 -7.89
CA TYR A 510 -18.34 7.44 -8.13
C TYR A 510 -18.84 8.71 -7.42
N ALA A 511 -18.06 9.27 -6.49
CA ALA A 511 -18.36 10.56 -5.88
C ALA A 511 -18.44 11.68 -6.93
N VAL A 512 -17.75 11.54 -8.07
CA VAL A 512 -17.83 12.43 -9.24
C VAL A 512 -19.28 12.73 -9.63
N ASN A 513 -20.17 11.74 -9.58
CA ASN A 513 -21.57 11.90 -9.98
C ASN A 513 -22.44 12.65 -8.96
N LYS A 514 -21.88 13.03 -7.83
CA LYS A 514 -22.52 13.88 -6.82
C LYS A 514 -21.99 15.32 -6.86
N LEU A 515 -21.05 15.61 -7.77
CA LEU A 515 -20.43 16.92 -7.94
C LEU A 515 -20.97 17.60 -9.20
N SER A 516 -21.14 18.91 -9.14
CA SER A 516 -21.48 19.76 -10.29
C SER A 516 -20.25 20.53 -10.76
N ASP A 517 -20.35 21.15 -11.94
CA ASP A 517 -19.38 22.13 -12.46
C ASP A 517 -17.96 21.58 -12.72
N LEU A 518 -17.83 20.26 -12.80
CA LEU A 518 -16.56 19.58 -13.08
C LEU A 518 -15.94 20.01 -14.42
N GLN A 519 -16.78 20.39 -15.40
CA GLN A 519 -16.34 20.91 -16.68
C GLN A 519 -15.50 22.19 -16.57
N ASN A 520 -15.59 22.94 -15.47
CA ASN A 520 -14.83 24.19 -15.29
C ASN A 520 -13.40 23.95 -14.80
N TYR A 521 -13.13 22.83 -14.10
CA TYR A 521 -11.77 22.47 -13.68
C TYR A 521 -10.87 22.22 -14.88
N LYS A 522 -9.66 22.76 -14.86
CA LYS A 522 -8.69 22.63 -15.97
C LYS A 522 -8.00 21.28 -15.99
N ALA A 523 -7.82 20.66 -14.82
CA ALA A 523 -7.43 19.26 -14.73
C ALA A 523 -8.15 18.55 -13.59
N ILE A 524 -8.36 17.24 -13.75
CA ILE A 524 -9.02 16.40 -12.75
C ILE A 524 -8.21 15.11 -12.59
N ILE A 525 -7.77 14.85 -11.35
CA ILE A 525 -7.08 13.63 -10.95
C ILE A 525 -8.00 12.80 -10.06
N LEU A 526 -8.14 11.52 -10.39
CA LEU A 526 -8.93 10.54 -9.66
C LEU A 526 -7.99 9.52 -9.01
N ALA A 527 -8.05 9.44 -7.68
CA ALA A 527 -7.18 8.58 -6.88
C ALA A 527 -7.88 7.33 -6.32
N TYR A 528 -9.19 7.17 -6.59
CA TYR A 528 -10.04 6.00 -6.27
C TYR A 528 -10.23 5.66 -4.78
N GLN A 529 -9.39 6.20 -3.90
CA GLN A 529 -9.45 6.06 -2.46
C GLN A 529 -8.63 7.14 -1.77
N GLN A 530 -9.03 7.50 -0.55
CA GLN A 530 -8.18 8.30 0.33
C GLN A 530 -7.08 7.43 0.93
N TRP A 531 -5.86 7.58 0.44
CA TRP A 531 -4.74 6.74 0.85
C TRP A 531 -3.41 7.47 0.61
N LYS A 532 -2.49 7.37 1.57
CA LYS A 532 -1.19 8.08 1.52
C LYS A 532 -0.46 7.89 0.18
N TYR A 533 -0.43 6.68 -0.35
CA TYR A 533 0.32 6.39 -1.57
C TYR A 533 -0.32 7.01 -2.82
N THR A 534 -1.66 7.12 -2.90
CA THR A 534 -2.34 7.79 -4.02
C THR A 534 -2.27 9.31 -3.89
N GLU A 535 -2.34 9.85 -2.67
CA GLU A 535 -2.03 11.25 -2.37
C GLU A 535 -0.63 11.61 -2.85
N GLU A 536 0.38 10.84 -2.43
CA GLU A 536 1.76 11.06 -2.85
C GLU A 536 1.94 10.88 -4.38
N THR A 537 1.27 9.92 -5.00
CA THR A 537 1.35 9.73 -6.45
C THR A 537 0.74 10.91 -7.21
N ALA A 538 -0.42 11.41 -6.79
CA ALA A 538 -1.06 12.57 -7.41
C ALA A 538 -0.17 13.81 -7.35
N ALA A 539 0.48 14.07 -6.22
CA ALA A 539 1.44 15.18 -6.09
C ALA A 539 2.56 15.10 -7.12
N GLN A 540 3.14 13.91 -7.30
CA GLN A 540 4.22 13.72 -8.26
C GLN A 540 3.75 13.81 -9.72
N ILE A 541 2.52 13.39 -10.04
CA ILE A 541 1.93 13.57 -11.37
C ILE A 541 1.74 15.05 -11.68
N ILE A 542 1.18 15.82 -10.73
CA ILE A 542 0.95 17.27 -10.89
C ILE A 542 2.24 18.01 -11.22
N PHE A 543 3.33 17.69 -10.53
CA PHE A 543 4.62 18.35 -10.72
C PHE A 543 5.55 17.66 -11.72
N GLY A 544 5.10 16.57 -12.37
CA GLY A 544 5.88 15.87 -13.38
C GLY A 544 7.07 15.07 -12.86
N GLY A 545 7.06 14.69 -11.58
CA GLY A 545 7.99 13.68 -11.06
C GLY A 545 7.59 12.26 -11.46
N LEU A 546 6.30 12.00 -11.68
CA LEU A 546 5.81 10.71 -12.18
C LEU A 546 4.92 10.90 -13.43
N PRO A 547 4.88 9.90 -14.33
CA PRO A 547 3.90 9.85 -15.40
C PRO A 547 2.50 9.54 -14.84
N SER A 548 1.45 9.84 -15.62
CA SER A 548 0.10 9.31 -15.37
C SER A 548 -0.15 8.14 -16.31
N ARG A 549 -0.59 7.00 -15.75
CA ARG A 549 -0.79 5.72 -16.46
C ARG A 549 -2.18 5.13 -16.27
N GLY A 550 -2.93 5.56 -15.25
CA GLY A 550 -4.26 5.04 -14.97
C GLY A 550 -5.28 5.45 -16.03
N ARG A 551 -6.24 4.56 -16.29
CA ARG A 551 -7.45 4.86 -17.07
C ARG A 551 -8.68 4.50 -16.26
N LEU A 552 -9.83 5.07 -16.60
CA LEU A 552 -11.08 4.79 -15.91
C LEU A 552 -11.50 3.32 -16.12
N PRO A 553 -11.67 2.53 -15.04
CA PRO A 553 -12.19 1.17 -15.15
C PRO A 553 -13.71 1.11 -15.35
N VAL A 554 -14.37 2.27 -15.29
CA VAL A 554 -15.82 2.41 -15.33
C VAL A 554 -16.22 3.70 -16.01
N THR A 555 -17.39 3.70 -16.65
CA THR A 555 -18.04 4.93 -17.08
C THR A 555 -18.69 5.61 -15.88
N LEU A 556 -18.34 6.87 -15.63
CA LEU A 556 -18.91 7.67 -14.55
C LEU A 556 -20.07 8.54 -15.05
N ASN A 557 -19.85 9.22 -16.18
CA ASN A 557 -20.81 10.10 -16.84
C ASN A 557 -20.38 10.34 -18.30
N ASP A 558 -21.15 11.12 -19.06
CA ASP A 558 -20.91 11.42 -20.48
C ASP A 558 -19.53 12.04 -20.78
N SER A 559 -18.88 12.67 -19.78
CA SER A 559 -17.57 13.30 -19.93
C SER A 559 -16.40 12.46 -19.42
N MET A 560 -16.69 11.37 -18.71
CA MET A 560 -15.71 10.49 -18.08
C MET A 560 -16.16 9.04 -18.29
N ILE A 561 -15.84 8.51 -19.46
CA ILE A 561 -16.22 7.16 -19.88
C ILE A 561 -15.10 6.15 -19.59
N GLU A 562 -15.45 4.87 -19.54
CA GLU A 562 -14.50 3.77 -19.40
C GLU A 562 -13.34 3.88 -20.41
N ASP A 563 -12.15 3.43 -19.99
CA ASP A 563 -10.89 3.45 -20.74
C ASP A 563 -10.35 4.85 -21.08
N GLN A 564 -10.95 5.93 -20.55
CA GLN A 564 -10.36 7.26 -20.64
C GLN A 564 -9.31 7.52 -19.56
N GLY A 565 -8.23 8.19 -19.96
CA GLY A 565 -7.20 8.72 -19.08
C GLY A 565 -6.13 9.44 -19.90
N VAL A 566 -5.73 10.64 -19.48
CA VAL A 566 -4.68 11.41 -20.14
C VAL A 566 -3.33 10.87 -19.70
N MET A 567 -2.59 10.28 -20.65
CA MET A 567 -1.24 9.79 -20.41
C MET A 567 -0.26 10.96 -20.39
N LEU A 568 0.55 11.05 -19.34
CA LEU A 568 1.68 11.96 -19.28
C LEU A 568 2.98 11.16 -19.41
N SER A 569 3.91 11.63 -20.23
CA SER A 569 5.25 11.05 -20.30
C SER A 569 6.01 11.29 -18.99
N GLU A 570 7.05 10.49 -18.73
CA GLU A 570 7.98 10.76 -17.65
C GLU A 570 8.53 12.19 -17.80
N GLY A 571 8.39 12.99 -16.73
CA GLY A 571 8.84 14.37 -16.73
C GLY A 571 10.34 14.48 -16.45
N ASN A 572 10.92 15.64 -16.74
CA ASN A 572 12.33 15.94 -16.47
C ASN A 572 12.61 16.28 -14.99
N ARG A 573 11.77 15.84 -14.05
CA ARG A 573 11.92 16.13 -12.61
C ARG A 573 12.17 14.86 -11.82
N LEU A 574 12.95 14.99 -10.76
CA LEU A 574 13.18 13.89 -9.83
C LEU A 574 11.87 13.49 -9.17
N SER A 575 11.56 12.20 -9.21
CA SER A 575 10.51 11.60 -8.39
C SER A 575 10.98 11.42 -6.94
N TYR A 576 10.06 11.08 -6.06
CA TYR A 576 10.31 10.71 -4.67
C TYR A 576 9.74 9.32 -4.40
N GLY A 577 10.47 8.50 -3.65
CA GLY A 577 9.98 7.19 -3.26
C GLY A 577 10.86 6.50 -2.23
N LEU A 578 10.79 5.17 -2.18
CA LEU A 578 11.46 4.36 -1.17
C LEU A 578 12.81 3.81 -1.69
N PRO A 579 13.81 3.60 -0.81
CA PRO A 579 15.09 2.98 -1.17
C PRO A 579 14.94 1.65 -1.94
N ALA A 580 13.99 0.81 -1.54
CA ALA A 580 13.72 -0.47 -2.18
C ALA A 580 13.34 -0.34 -3.66
N GLN A 581 12.65 0.74 -4.07
CA GLN A 581 12.26 0.96 -5.47
C GLN A 581 13.45 1.18 -6.41
N VAL A 582 14.63 1.53 -5.88
CA VAL A 582 15.85 1.76 -6.66
C VAL A 582 16.94 0.74 -6.32
N GLY A 583 16.58 -0.38 -5.69
CA GLY A 583 17.48 -1.49 -5.39
C GLY A 583 18.41 -1.24 -4.19
N PHE A 584 18.04 -0.36 -3.27
CA PHE A 584 18.68 -0.27 -1.96
C PHE A 584 17.91 -1.08 -0.91
N ASP A 585 18.61 -1.59 0.09
CA ASP A 585 17.99 -2.18 1.27
C ASP A 585 17.34 -1.11 2.18
N ASP A 586 16.52 -1.60 3.11
CA ASP A 586 15.78 -0.78 4.08
C ASP A 586 16.67 -0.19 5.20
N GLN A 587 17.94 -0.59 5.30
CA GLN A 587 18.91 -0.06 6.27
C GLN A 587 19.74 1.10 5.69
N LEU A 588 19.50 1.52 4.45
CA LEU A 588 20.21 2.64 3.82
C LEU A 588 20.18 3.90 4.70
N GLU A 589 18.98 4.31 5.13
CA GLU A 589 18.81 5.52 5.93
C GLU A 589 19.56 5.42 7.26
N LYS A 590 19.41 4.30 7.99
CA LYS A 590 20.10 4.11 9.28
C LYS A 590 21.62 4.18 9.15
N ARG A 591 22.18 3.62 8.08
CA ARG A 591 23.63 3.69 7.81
C ARG A 591 24.07 5.12 7.55
N ILE A 592 23.31 5.88 6.74
CA ILE A 592 23.61 7.29 6.48
C ILE A 592 23.49 8.10 7.76
N ASP A 593 22.38 7.95 8.50
CA ASP A 593 22.15 8.59 9.79
C ASP A 593 23.33 8.35 10.74
N SER A 594 23.82 7.10 10.84
CA SER A 594 24.95 6.78 11.73
C SER A 594 26.22 7.56 11.40
N ILE A 595 26.52 7.74 10.11
CA ILE A 595 27.70 8.50 9.65
C ILE A 595 27.49 9.99 9.89
N VAL A 596 26.30 10.52 9.56
CA VAL A 596 26.01 11.94 9.71
C VAL A 596 26.04 12.33 11.18
N ILE A 597 25.39 11.54 12.04
CA ILE A 597 25.36 11.73 13.50
C ILE A 597 26.78 11.63 14.08
N ALA A 598 27.58 10.65 13.65
CA ALA A 598 28.98 10.56 14.09
C ALA A 598 29.77 11.84 13.72
N GLY A 599 29.57 12.38 12.51
CA GLY A 599 30.20 13.64 12.11
C GLY A 599 29.73 14.85 12.94
N LEU A 600 28.45 14.92 13.29
CA LEU A 600 27.92 15.95 14.20
C LEU A 600 28.53 15.83 15.61
N GLN A 601 28.57 14.62 16.16
CA GLN A 601 29.14 14.34 17.48
C GLN A 601 30.64 14.65 17.55
N ASN A 602 31.37 14.37 16.47
CA ASN A 602 32.79 14.71 16.32
C ASN A 602 33.03 16.16 15.86
N GLN A 603 31.98 16.98 15.79
CA GLN A 603 32.06 18.40 15.42
C GLN A 603 32.70 18.65 14.04
N ALA A 604 32.63 17.68 13.12
CA ALA A 604 33.17 17.81 11.77
C ALA A 604 32.38 18.84 10.93
N TYR A 605 31.10 19.03 11.25
CA TYR A 605 30.21 20.06 10.71
C TYR A 605 29.09 20.34 11.74
N PRO A 606 28.49 21.54 11.75
CA PRO A 606 27.42 21.90 12.69
C PRO A 606 26.06 21.29 12.29
N GLY A 607 25.87 21.04 10.99
CA GLY A 607 24.65 20.54 10.39
C GLY A 607 24.88 20.07 8.96
N ALA A 608 23.92 19.33 8.40
CA ALA A 608 24.01 18.77 7.06
C ALA A 608 22.61 18.54 6.45
N VAL A 609 22.52 18.61 5.12
CA VAL A 609 21.40 18.02 4.36
C VAL A 609 21.95 16.89 3.50
N VAL A 610 21.35 15.71 3.59
CA VAL A 610 21.71 14.55 2.76
C VAL A 610 20.58 14.22 1.82
N GLN A 611 20.90 14.16 0.52
CA GLN A 611 20.00 13.69 -0.52
C GLN A 611 20.61 12.48 -1.25
N VAL A 612 19.83 11.42 -1.41
CA VAL A 612 20.20 10.24 -2.21
C VAL A 612 19.23 10.11 -3.36
N VAL A 613 19.78 10.14 -4.58
CA VAL A 613 19.03 10.02 -5.83
C VAL A 613 19.59 8.86 -6.64
N ARG A 614 18.72 7.97 -7.11
CA ARG A 614 19.09 6.89 -8.03
C ARG A 614 17.96 6.65 -9.02
N HIS A 615 18.29 6.41 -10.29
CA HIS A 615 17.31 6.22 -11.38
C HIS A 615 16.24 7.33 -11.44
N GLY A 616 16.65 8.60 -11.26
CA GLY A 616 15.72 9.73 -11.28
C GLY A 616 14.75 9.80 -10.08
N LYS A 617 14.96 8.99 -9.04
CA LYS A 617 14.12 8.93 -7.83
C LYS A 617 14.93 9.29 -6.58
N THR A 618 14.47 10.28 -5.86
CA THR A 618 14.98 10.68 -4.54
C THR A 618 14.42 9.72 -3.50
N VAL A 619 15.31 9.02 -2.80
CA VAL A 619 14.94 8.00 -1.80
C VAL A 619 15.36 8.33 -0.38
N LEU A 620 16.18 9.38 -0.23
CA LEU A 620 16.46 10.03 1.04
C LEU A 620 16.62 11.53 0.77
N HIS A 621 16.01 12.36 1.62
CA HIS A 621 16.21 13.80 1.63
C HIS A 621 15.94 14.30 3.05
N LYS A 622 17.01 14.55 3.82
CA LYS A 622 16.93 14.75 5.28
C LYS A 622 17.93 15.80 5.74
N ALA A 623 17.50 16.66 6.66
CA ALA A 623 18.33 17.64 7.35
C ALA A 623 18.76 17.13 8.73
N TYR A 624 19.93 17.56 9.18
CA TYR A 624 20.57 17.14 10.42
C TYR A 624 21.27 18.32 11.09
N GLY A 625 21.29 18.33 12.42
CA GLY A 625 22.05 19.32 13.21
C GLY A 625 21.53 20.75 13.06
N ASN A 626 22.41 21.70 13.38
CA ASN A 626 22.10 23.13 13.46
C ASN A 626 22.98 23.93 12.48
N LYS A 627 22.51 25.10 12.06
CA LYS A 627 23.23 26.03 11.18
C LYS A 627 24.50 26.56 11.83
N ASN A 628 24.52 26.66 13.17
CA ASN A 628 25.63 27.20 13.96
C ASN A 628 26.09 26.21 15.05
N GLN A 629 27.40 26.12 15.29
CA GLN A 629 27.98 25.52 16.51
C GLN A 629 27.95 26.56 17.64
N GLN A 630 27.09 26.40 18.65
CA GLN A 630 27.27 27.13 19.91
C GLN A 630 28.34 26.40 20.73
N PHE A 631 29.57 26.93 20.73
CA PHE A 631 30.60 26.50 21.68
C PHE A 631 30.28 27.09 23.06
N HIS A 632 29.53 26.36 23.88
CA HIS A 632 29.50 26.62 25.31
C HIS A 632 30.67 25.92 25.99
N CYS A 633 31.77 26.65 26.21
CA CYS A 633 32.80 26.22 27.14
C CYS A 633 32.42 26.72 28.54
N SER A 634 31.74 25.89 29.33
CA SER A 634 31.62 26.09 30.78
C SER A 634 32.70 25.25 31.48
N PHE A 635 33.82 25.88 31.80
CA PHE A 635 34.76 25.29 32.76
C PHE A 635 34.23 25.56 34.17
N THR A 636 33.48 24.61 34.74
CA THR A 636 33.36 24.51 36.20
C THR A 636 34.61 23.81 36.71
N GLY A 637 35.44 24.58 37.41
CA GLY A 637 36.69 24.07 37.98
C GLY A 637 36.45 22.89 38.91
N LYS A 638 36.98 21.72 38.53
CA LYS A 638 37.41 20.70 39.49
C LYS A 638 38.90 20.44 39.25
N ASN A 639 39.67 20.68 40.31
CA ASN A 639 41.09 20.39 40.39
C ASN A 639 41.32 18.91 40.09
N TYR A 640 42.26 18.61 39.19
CA TYR A 640 42.87 17.29 39.08
C TYR A 640 44.38 17.44 39.25
N GLU A 641 44.90 16.78 40.28
CA GLU A 641 46.33 16.63 40.54
C GLU A 641 46.91 15.54 39.64
N GLU A 642 48.19 15.75 39.32
CA GLU A 642 48.99 14.96 38.39
C GLU A 642 49.57 13.73 39.10
N GLY A 643 49.27 12.53 38.60
CA GLY A 643 50.04 11.33 38.98
C GLY A 643 49.27 10.02 38.99
N THR A 644 49.39 9.25 37.92
CA THR A 644 49.91 7.85 37.85
C THR A 644 49.40 7.15 36.59
N LYS A 645 50.29 6.37 35.98
CA LYS A 645 50.09 5.64 34.73
C LYS A 645 49.03 4.55 34.85
N THR A 646 48.06 4.53 33.93
CA THR A 646 47.45 3.31 33.38
C THR A 646 47.03 3.57 31.94
N ASP A 647 47.62 2.82 31.02
CA ASP A 647 47.17 2.67 29.62
C ASP A 647 45.92 1.78 29.53
N ALA A 648 45.32 1.80 28.34
CA ALA A 648 44.44 0.79 27.72
C ALA A 648 42.91 0.91 27.98
N MET A 649 42.17 1.06 26.87
CA MET A 649 41.25 0.05 26.29
C MET A 649 40.37 -0.84 27.20
N ASP A 650 40.17 -0.51 28.47
CA ASP A 650 39.28 -1.23 29.38
C ASP A 650 38.22 -0.29 29.95
N TYR A 651 37.10 -0.13 29.23
CA TYR A 651 35.79 0.15 29.85
C TYR A 651 34.65 -0.42 28.99
N PHE A 652 34.61 -1.75 28.91
CA PHE A 652 33.34 -2.47 28.82
C PHE A 652 32.82 -2.63 30.25
N GLY A 653 31.81 -1.84 30.63
CA GLY A 653 31.17 -1.92 31.93
C GLY A 653 29.73 -1.40 31.85
N ASN A 654 28.78 -2.27 32.16
CA ASN A 654 27.35 -1.98 32.27
C ASN A 654 27.06 -0.82 33.23
N GLU A 655 26.54 0.29 32.72
CA GLU A 655 25.64 1.17 33.48
C GLU A 655 24.44 1.56 32.63
N LYS A 656 23.25 1.19 33.11
CA LYS A 656 21.96 1.68 32.60
C LYS A 656 21.82 3.14 33.00
N GLN A 657 21.98 4.07 32.06
CA GLN A 657 21.39 5.40 32.20
C GLN A 657 20.00 5.40 31.56
N LYS A 658 18.99 5.55 32.43
CA LYS A 658 17.66 6.02 32.05
C LYS A 658 17.80 7.49 31.67
N GLU A 659 17.53 7.83 30.42
CA GLU A 659 17.14 9.19 30.07
C GLU A 659 15.64 9.21 29.76
N SER A 660 14.92 9.93 30.62
CA SER A 660 13.55 10.37 30.37
C SER A 660 13.58 11.43 29.26
N LEU A 661 12.89 11.15 28.16
CA LEU A 661 12.48 12.18 27.21
C LEU A 661 11.42 13.04 27.89
N ASP A 662 11.81 14.20 28.39
CA ASP A 662 10.86 15.23 28.78
C ASP A 662 10.59 16.16 27.58
N GLY A 663 9.31 16.31 27.27
CA GLY A 663 8.83 17.03 26.11
C GLY A 663 8.90 18.53 26.34
N SER A 664 9.73 19.22 25.57
CA SER A 664 9.49 20.62 25.25
C SER A 664 9.86 20.89 23.79
N THR A 665 8.85 21.23 23.00
CA THR A 665 9.00 21.72 21.62
C THR A 665 9.44 23.17 21.68
N THR A 666 10.75 23.40 21.68
CA THR A 666 11.32 24.70 21.29
C THR A 666 11.55 24.67 19.79
N SER A 667 10.96 25.62 19.07
CA SER A 667 11.30 25.89 17.67
C SER A 667 12.78 26.30 17.62
N ASP A 668 13.63 25.37 17.22
CA ASP A 668 15.06 25.60 17.11
C ASP A 668 15.30 26.45 15.85
N GLU A 669 15.24 27.78 15.96
CA GLU A 669 15.48 28.71 14.83
C GLU A 669 16.85 28.47 14.16
N ASN A 670 17.74 27.77 14.86
CA ASN A 670 19.04 27.35 14.38
C ASN A 670 19.07 25.95 13.74
N ALA A 671 17.99 25.17 13.69
CA ALA A 671 18.01 23.86 13.03
C ALA A 671 18.21 24.00 11.52
N VAL A 672 19.01 23.10 10.94
CA VAL A 672 19.13 23.01 9.49
C VAL A 672 17.77 22.63 8.88
N SER A 673 17.37 23.38 7.87
CA SER A 673 16.20 23.10 7.03
C SER A 673 16.60 22.54 5.67
N LEU A 674 15.70 21.82 5.02
CA LEU A 674 15.89 21.30 3.66
C LEU A 674 15.98 22.42 2.61
N ASP A 675 15.49 23.62 2.92
CA ASP A 675 15.54 24.80 2.05
C ASP A 675 16.60 25.82 2.48
N ASP A 676 17.51 25.44 3.38
CA ASP A 676 18.69 26.25 3.67
C ASP A 676 19.61 26.33 2.45
N TYR A 677 20.05 27.55 2.15
CA TYR A 677 21.00 27.80 1.07
C TYR A 677 22.42 27.52 1.55
N TYR A 678 23.11 26.64 0.83
CA TYR A 678 24.53 26.38 1.03
C TYR A 678 25.33 27.06 -0.09
N ASP A 679 26.44 27.69 0.27
CA ASP A 679 27.39 28.19 -0.73
C ASP A 679 27.97 27.02 -1.52
N LEU A 680 27.95 27.14 -2.85
CA LEU A 680 28.53 26.15 -3.75
C LEU A 680 30.06 26.16 -3.64
N ALA A 681 30.62 25.23 -2.87
CA ALA A 681 32.06 25.02 -2.78
C ALA A 681 32.54 23.92 -3.77
N SER A 682 33.78 24.03 -4.26
CA SER A 682 34.46 23.02 -5.08
C SER A 682 33.93 22.74 -6.51
N VAL A 683 32.99 23.53 -7.04
CA VAL A 683 32.53 23.42 -8.44
C VAL A 683 33.67 23.63 -9.44
N THR A 684 34.66 24.46 -9.10
CA THR A 684 35.82 24.78 -9.97
C THR A 684 36.62 23.55 -10.39
N LYS A 685 36.66 22.47 -9.59
CA LYS A 685 37.38 21.25 -9.96
C LYS A 685 36.73 20.56 -11.15
N VAL A 686 35.41 20.40 -11.10
CA VAL A 686 34.62 19.74 -12.14
C VAL A 686 34.37 20.65 -13.34
N ALA A 687 33.97 21.90 -13.09
CA ALA A 687 33.54 22.82 -14.14
C ALA A 687 34.68 23.56 -14.83
N ALA A 688 35.86 23.68 -14.21
CA ALA A 688 36.99 24.39 -14.81
C ALA A 688 38.22 23.50 -14.94
N THR A 689 38.69 22.89 -13.84
CA THR A 689 39.96 22.13 -13.85
C THR A 689 39.87 20.91 -14.75
N SER A 690 38.80 20.11 -14.65
CA SER A 690 38.60 18.94 -15.51
C SER A 690 38.51 19.32 -16.99
N LEU A 691 37.74 20.35 -17.34
CA LEU A 691 37.62 20.80 -18.74
C LEU A 691 38.94 21.34 -19.28
N ALA A 692 39.69 22.11 -18.49
CA ALA A 692 41.00 22.61 -18.87
C ALA A 692 42.00 21.46 -19.12
N ILE A 693 42.00 20.43 -18.26
CA ILE A 693 42.84 19.24 -18.45
C ILE A 693 42.43 18.47 -19.72
N MET A 694 41.13 18.29 -19.97
CA MET A 694 40.63 17.64 -21.18
C MET A 694 41.05 18.41 -22.45
N GLN A 695 40.98 19.74 -22.44
CA GLN A 695 41.43 20.57 -23.55
C GLN A 695 42.95 20.49 -23.77
N LEU A 696 43.75 20.53 -22.71
CA LEU A 696 45.20 20.37 -22.82
C LEU A 696 45.58 18.98 -23.35
N MET A 697 44.79 17.95 -23.02
CA MET A 697 44.96 16.61 -23.58
C MET A 697 44.58 16.53 -25.06
N SER A 698 43.49 17.17 -25.49
CA SER A 698 43.08 17.19 -26.90
C SER A 698 44.07 17.94 -27.78
N GLU A 699 44.72 18.97 -27.24
CA GLU A 699 45.80 19.72 -27.90
C GLU A 699 47.17 19.01 -27.86
N GLY A 700 47.25 17.81 -27.25
CA GLY A 700 48.50 17.06 -27.09
C GLY A 700 49.52 17.71 -26.13
N LYS A 701 49.11 18.73 -25.39
CA LYS A 701 49.96 19.49 -24.45
C LYS A 701 50.09 18.83 -23.08
N LEU A 702 49.19 17.91 -22.74
CA LEU A 702 49.21 17.16 -21.48
C LEU A 702 48.81 15.69 -21.70
N ARG A 703 49.44 14.76 -20.98
CA ARG A 703 49.02 13.34 -20.91
C ARG A 703 48.85 12.94 -19.45
N LEU A 704 47.87 12.09 -19.15
CA LEU A 704 47.58 11.67 -17.77
C LEU A 704 48.76 10.98 -17.08
N ASP A 705 49.60 10.29 -17.84
CA ASP A 705 50.75 9.56 -17.29
C ASP A 705 52.06 10.37 -17.32
N GLN A 706 52.00 11.65 -17.71
CA GLN A 706 53.13 12.57 -17.52
C GLN A 706 53.36 12.83 -16.04
N SER A 707 54.63 12.98 -15.69
CA SER A 707 55.04 13.34 -14.34
C SER A 707 55.00 14.86 -14.14
N LEU A 708 54.86 15.31 -12.89
CA LEU A 708 54.90 16.74 -12.59
C LEU A 708 56.22 17.40 -12.97
N GLY A 709 57.34 16.67 -12.93
CA GLY A 709 58.65 17.17 -13.38
C GLY A 709 58.70 17.40 -14.89
N GLU A 710 57.92 16.66 -15.67
CA GLU A 710 57.78 16.90 -17.12
C GLU A 710 56.93 18.13 -17.41
N LEU A 711 55.86 18.33 -16.64
CA LEU A 711 54.88 19.41 -16.83
C LEU A 711 55.33 20.75 -16.25
N VAL A 712 56.03 20.72 -15.11
CA VAL A 712 56.44 21.90 -14.36
C VAL A 712 57.95 21.83 -14.18
N PRO A 713 58.74 22.53 -15.03
CA PRO A 713 60.20 22.43 -15.02
C PRO A 713 60.84 22.73 -13.66
N SER A 714 60.24 23.60 -12.84
CA SER A 714 60.72 23.91 -11.48
C SER A 714 60.59 22.76 -10.48
N LEU A 715 59.81 21.72 -10.80
CA LEU A 715 59.67 20.52 -9.98
C LEU A 715 60.66 19.42 -10.38
N LYS A 716 61.44 19.58 -11.45
CA LYS A 716 62.50 18.64 -11.82
C LYS A 716 63.53 18.54 -10.69
N GLY A 717 63.83 17.31 -10.26
CA GLY A 717 64.73 17.03 -9.15
C GLY A 717 64.11 17.20 -7.76
N SER A 718 62.84 17.56 -7.65
CA SER A 718 62.12 17.57 -6.36
C SER A 718 61.57 16.18 -6.03
N ASN A 719 61.23 15.96 -4.75
CA ASN A 719 60.50 14.76 -4.32
C ASN A 719 59.05 14.66 -4.85
N LYS A 720 58.63 15.61 -5.70
CA LYS A 720 57.33 15.61 -6.38
C LYS A 720 57.47 15.37 -7.89
N ALA A 721 58.70 15.29 -8.41
CA ALA A 721 58.97 15.20 -9.84
C ALA A 721 58.25 14.01 -10.50
N ASP A 722 58.24 12.86 -9.82
CA ASP A 722 57.74 11.59 -10.37
C ASP A 722 56.23 11.38 -10.14
N LEU A 723 55.55 12.31 -9.49
CA LEU A 723 54.10 12.22 -9.29
C LEU A 723 53.37 12.33 -10.62
N LYS A 724 52.55 11.33 -10.95
CA LYS A 724 51.78 11.31 -12.20
C LYS A 724 50.53 12.17 -12.08
N MET A 725 50.19 12.85 -13.18
CA MET A 725 48.97 13.66 -13.24
C MET A 725 47.70 12.84 -12.94
N ARG A 726 47.65 11.58 -13.41
CA ARG A 726 46.57 10.62 -13.11
C ARG A 726 46.41 10.41 -11.60
N ASP A 727 47.49 10.26 -10.88
CA ASP A 727 47.46 9.95 -9.45
C ASP A 727 47.06 11.18 -8.62
N LEU A 728 47.39 12.37 -9.10
CA LEU A 728 46.95 13.64 -8.52
C LEU A 728 45.45 13.87 -8.73
N LEU A 729 44.96 13.67 -9.96
CA LEU A 729 43.54 13.82 -10.30
C LEU A 729 42.65 12.79 -9.61
N THR A 730 43.20 11.61 -9.27
CA THR A 730 42.48 10.54 -8.57
C THR A 730 42.77 10.49 -7.07
N HIS A 731 43.41 11.53 -6.51
CA HIS A 731 43.71 11.65 -5.08
C HIS A 731 44.49 10.46 -4.47
N ARG A 732 45.35 9.81 -5.26
CA ARG A 732 46.17 8.66 -4.82
C ARG A 732 47.69 8.90 -4.92
N ALA A 733 48.11 10.14 -5.18
CA ALA A 733 49.52 10.52 -5.30
C ALA A 733 50.33 10.49 -3.99
N GLY A 734 49.72 10.10 -2.85
CA GLY A 734 50.41 10.04 -1.56
C GLY A 734 50.80 11.39 -0.96
N LEU A 735 50.29 12.50 -1.52
CA LEU A 735 50.49 13.83 -0.97
C LEU A 735 49.73 14.00 0.35
N LYS A 736 50.34 14.69 1.31
CA LYS A 736 49.69 15.05 2.57
C LYS A 736 48.42 15.83 2.25
N ALA A 737 47.26 15.31 2.67
CA ALA A 737 45.94 15.81 2.27
C ALA A 737 45.70 17.27 2.67
N TRP A 738 46.41 17.75 3.68
CA TRP A 738 46.33 19.13 4.14
C TRP A 738 47.58 19.54 4.93
N ILE A 739 47.94 20.82 4.84
CA ILE A 739 48.96 21.47 5.66
C ILE A 739 48.21 22.45 6.57
N PRO A 740 48.23 22.29 7.90
CA PRO A 740 47.53 23.19 8.80
C PRO A 740 48.30 24.50 8.95
N PHE A 741 48.16 25.40 7.97
CA PHE A 741 48.87 26.68 7.94
C PHE A 741 48.67 27.51 9.21
N TRP A 742 47.55 27.35 9.92
CA TRP A 742 47.28 28.00 11.20
C TRP A 742 48.26 27.59 12.31
N HIS A 743 48.75 26.34 12.32
CA HIS A 743 49.81 25.91 13.26
C HIS A 743 51.18 26.56 12.98
N TYR A 744 51.40 27.06 11.76
CA TYR A 744 52.62 27.80 11.38
C TYR A 744 52.47 29.32 11.47
N ALA A 745 51.23 29.82 11.39
CA ALA A 745 50.89 31.22 11.65
C ALA A 745 50.78 31.53 13.15
N VAL A 746 50.66 30.49 13.98
CA VAL A 746 50.75 30.57 15.43
C VAL A 746 52.12 30.04 15.84
N ASP A 747 53.14 30.90 15.89
CA ASP A 747 54.37 30.57 16.62
C ASP A 747 54.56 31.45 17.85
N SER A 748 54.31 30.75 18.97
CA SER A 748 54.83 30.87 20.33
C SER A 748 54.74 32.22 21.04
N LEU A 749 54.47 32.10 22.35
CA LEU A 749 54.77 33.09 23.39
C LEU A 749 56.07 33.89 23.17
N ALA A 750 57.05 33.37 22.41
CA ALA A 750 58.27 34.08 22.07
C ALA A 750 58.03 35.35 21.22
N THR A 751 57.10 35.34 20.26
CA THR A 751 56.81 36.52 19.41
C THR A 751 56.11 37.62 20.21
N VAL A 752 55.13 37.23 21.05
CA VAL A 752 54.44 38.14 21.96
C VAL A 752 55.40 38.69 23.02
N LYS A 753 56.26 37.86 23.61
CA LYS A 753 57.30 38.31 24.56
C LYS A 753 58.31 39.25 23.89
N LYS A 754 58.72 39.00 22.65
CA LYS A 754 59.69 39.85 21.92
C LYS A 754 59.08 41.20 21.54
N ALA A 755 57.81 41.23 21.14
CA ALA A 755 57.05 42.46 20.91
C ALA A 755 56.89 43.29 22.19
N VAL A 756 56.47 42.66 23.29
CA VAL A 756 56.35 43.29 24.62
C VAL A 756 57.70 43.79 25.15
N THR A 757 58.80 43.09 24.87
CA THR A 757 60.15 43.52 25.28
C THR A 757 60.66 44.68 24.41
N SER A 758 60.32 44.70 23.11
CA SER A 758 60.75 45.76 22.18
C SER A 758 59.91 47.04 22.24
N GLN A 759 58.65 46.96 22.68
CA GLN A 759 57.73 48.08 22.88
C GLN A 759 56.82 47.83 24.09
N PRO A 760 57.31 48.09 25.33
CA PRO A 760 56.55 47.82 26.56
C PRO A 760 55.21 48.58 26.65
N LEU A 761 55.11 49.72 25.97
CA LEU A 761 53.92 50.59 25.95
C LEU A 761 52.72 50.01 25.18
N LEU A 762 52.89 48.90 24.44
CA LEU A 762 51.77 48.22 23.77
C LEU A 762 50.80 47.56 24.78
N LEU A 763 51.27 47.24 25.99
CA LEU A 763 50.42 46.70 27.07
C LEU A 763 49.49 47.76 27.68
N GLU A 764 49.80 49.04 27.55
CA GLU A 764 48.99 50.14 28.10
C GLU A 764 47.95 50.70 27.10
N LYS A 765 47.97 50.26 25.83
CA LYS A 765 47.08 50.78 24.77
C LYS A 765 45.96 49.82 24.33
N ILE A 766 45.79 48.68 24.99
CA ILE A 766 44.66 47.77 24.75
C ILE A 766 43.67 47.89 25.91
N SER A 767 42.93 49.00 25.93
CA SER A 767 41.68 49.11 26.68
C SER A 767 40.54 48.65 25.78
N TYR A 768 40.04 47.42 25.97
CA TYR A 768 38.81 46.97 25.34
C TYR A 768 37.63 47.23 26.30
N THR A 769 36.70 48.08 25.86
CA THR A 769 35.45 48.37 26.56
C THR A 769 34.32 47.68 25.82
N GLU A 770 33.51 46.88 26.53
CA GLU A 770 32.27 46.30 26.00
C GLU A 770 31.34 47.40 25.47
N LYS A 771 31.00 47.32 24.18
CA LYS A 771 29.81 48.01 23.65
C LYS A 771 28.67 47.01 23.54
N ASN A 772 27.76 47.09 24.51
CA ASN A 772 26.41 46.57 24.41
C ASN A 772 25.69 47.22 23.21
N HIS A 773 25.28 46.42 22.24
CA HIS A 773 24.25 46.80 21.28
C HIS A 773 22.98 46.00 21.59
N SER A 774 22.04 46.64 22.28
CA SER A 774 20.66 46.17 22.46
C SER A 774 19.85 46.47 21.20
N PHE A 775 19.29 45.45 20.56
CA PHE A 775 18.22 45.62 19.56
C PHE A 775 16.87 45.43 20.26
N TYR A 776 16.17 46.54 20.53
CA TYR A 776 14.71 46.77 20.38
C TYR A 776 14.27 47.99 21.21
N GLY A 777 13.60 48.96 20.56
CA GLY A 777 12.54 49.74 21.19
C GLY A 777 12.56 51.27 21.10
N SER A 778 11.65 51.80 20.26
CA SER A 778 10.80 53.00 20.49
C SER A 778 11.30 54.42 20.12
N GLY A 779 10.52 55.07 19.25
CA GLY A 779 9.68 56.20 19.68
C GLY A 779 10.19 57.63 19.43
N LEU A 780 9.57 58.29 18.44
CA LEU A 780 9.30 59.73 18.31
C LEU A 780 9.55 60.62 19.55
N ALA A 781 10.26 61.76 19.38
CA ALA A 781 9.68 63.12 19.42
C ALA A 781 10.71 64.25 19.75
N LYS A 782 10.44 65.44 19.18
CA LYS A 782 10.90 66.82 19.53
C LYS A 782 12.32 67.18 19.04
N LYS A 783 12.52 68.19 18.19
CA LYS A 783 11.94 69.53 18.09
C LYS A 783 11.65 69.94 16.66
#